data_AF-A0A3D5KYE1-F1
#
_entry.id   AF-A0A3D5KYE1-F1
#
_cell.length_a   1.000
_cell.length_b   1.000
_cell.length_c   1.000
_cell.angle_alpha   90.00
_cell.angle_beta   90.00
_cell.angle_gamma   90.00
#
_symmetry.space_group_name_H-M   'P 1'
#
loop_
_entity.id
_entity.type
_entity.pdbx_description
1 polymer ?
#
loop_
_entity_poly.entity_id
_entity_poly.type
_entity_poly.pdbx_seq_one_letter_code
_entity_poly.pdbx_strand_id
1 'polypeptide(L)'
;MYAVSEQYKAAMKQPVQRFRMTGTIGDHPFTDDNILAGSFSITNQCTGNDEITIGQVYVGELDVTFMNMPISRYGWKGLEIRPVFGMKIADGTYEDVPLGVFTVETAEWTASGVVIKAYDHMALLDKNCNKVITEVTPYQCAQAIAEATGVNFANTEKEFESFANGTTMISETTTNDVETWRDLVSWLAQTIGCFATADREGNIVFRSFNQTVVDTIDDAHRFTGGSFSDYVTRYTGLSVVNMEDSTTSYYAEDEDDGLTMNLGSNPFLQYGVAATKEEMAKAILTAIQQIRYVPFTCRAIGNPAYDLGDVLVFQNGLADGDALYCITKFTFKYNQYFEMVGVGKDPSLASARSKTDKNLVGLASNTDENQLVHYRFTNTQVVEVGDGKRVPVASIRFATATKASEVSLWAELLLDTKLSTTHAIGSTTLKDVTIADYSAPTPAELQSEITELQTGVSALDERMTSAETELASPSRMTVTVSYTLAGDEIDYHPVETYDVSGKHILSLHYYIGDVKANTVYLFVIFLTAAGGALYLDTNCINAVIEGMGLAGTGKWDGTINAEEEFIGFSMGSVIGQLTDEAKTALLTPVPTGASDAISFDMASVLGSFTDSTNIGIVVRYFILSDTEGKPDYSSTYITTNSDDAFALQTQFNVESNPGTVDTGQLDVLEIYSAYPEIETLEEVSL
;
A
#
# COMPACT_ATOMS: atom_id res chain seq x y z
N MET A 1 -20.74 31.56 -10.03
CA MET A 1 -22.08 31.75 -10.59
C MET A 1 -21.97 32.53 -11.88
N TYR A 2 -22.81 32.24 -12.88
CA TYR A 2 -22.90 33.11 -14.06
C TYR A 2 -23.28 34.54 -13.64
N ALA A 3 -22.59 35.54 -14.20
CA ALA A 3 -22.80 36.93 -13.83
C ALA A 3 -24.16 37.42 -14.34
N VAL A 4 -25.03 37.82 -13.42
CA VAL A 4 -26.38 38.32 -13.69
C VAL A 4 -26.63 39.62 -12.93
N SER A 5 -27.59 40.42 -13.39
CA SER A 5 -27.93 41.69 -12.77
C SER A 5 -28.57 41.51 -11.39
N GLU A 6 -28.53 42.57 -10.58
CA GLU A 6 -29.26 42.60 -9.31
C GLU A 6 -30.78 42.46 -9.51
N GLN A 7 -31.31 42.86 -10.67
CA GLN A 7 -32.72 42.66 -11.00
C GLN A 7 -33.04 41.18 -11.26
N TYR A 8 -32.13 40.45 -11.91
CA TYR A 8 -32.22 39.00 -12.05
C TYR A 8 -32.20 38.33 -10.68
N LYS A 9 -31.23 38.68 -9.82
CA LYS A 9 -31.14 38.13 -8.45
C LYS A 9 -32.40 38.41 -7.62
N ALA A 10 -33.02 39.57 -7.79
CA ALA A 10 -34.29 39.87 -7.15
C ALA A 10 -35.46 39.07 -7.75
N ALA A 11 -35.46 38.85 -9.07
CA ALA A 11 -36.51 38.11 -9.78
C ALA A 11 -36.48 36.61 -9.49
N MET A 12 -35.30 35.98 -9.41
CA MET A 12 -35.14 34.56 -9.07
C MET A 12 -35.58 34.24 -7.63
N LYS A 13 -35.73 35.25 -6.77
CA LYS A 13 -36.22 35.13 -5.39
C LYS A 13 -37.75 35.31 -5.28
N GLN A 14 -38.42 35.69 -6.37
CA GLN A 14 -39.88 35.86 -6.36
C GLN A 14 -40.63 34.52 -6.39
N PRO A 15 -41.81 34.42 -5.75
CA PRO A 15 -42.61 33.19 -5.72
C PRO A 15 -43.24 32.84 -7.07
N VAL A 16 -43.40 33.83 -7.96
CA VAL A 16 -43.90 33.65 -9.33
C VAL A 16 -42.86 34.17 -10.29
N GLN A 17 -42.30 33.27 -11.07
CA GLN A 17 -41.26 33.55 -12.04
C GLN A 17 -41.79 33.24 -13.45
N ARG A 18 -41.27 33.93 -14.46
CA ARG A 18 -41.63 33.69 -15.86
C ARG A 18 -40.37 33.50 -16.66
N PHE A 19 -40.34 32.39 -17.40
CA PHE A 19 -39.19 31.97 -18.17
C PHE A 19 -39.55 31.94 -19.65
N ARG A 20 -38.51 31.94 -20.47
CA ARG A 20 -38.56 31.58 -21.88
C ARG A 20 -37.33 30.75 -22.23
N MET A 21 -37.44 29.92 -23.24
CA MET A 21 -36.31 29.23 -23.83
C MET A 21 -36.12 29.71 -25.27
N THR A 22 -34.88 30.03 -25.61
CA THR A 22 -34.46 30.35 -26.97
C THR A 22 -33.12 29.67 -27.26
N GLY A 23 -32.68 29.63 -28.50
CA GLY A 23 -31.35 29.13 -28.83
C GLY A 23 -31.21 28.78 -30.30
N THR A 24 -30.12 28.10 -30.63
CA THR A 24 -29.86 27.59 -31.98
C THR A 24 -29.44 26.12 -31.97
N ILE A 25 -29.70 25.43 -33.08
CA ILE A 25 -29.17 24.11 -33.42
C ILE A 25 -28.41 24.26 -34.75
N GLY A 26 -27.09 24.39 -34.70
CA GLY A 26 -26.32 24.95 -35.80
C GLY A 26 -26.86 26.33 -36.20
N ASP A 27 -27.28 26.48 -37.46
CA ASP A 27 -27.87 27.72 -37.98
C ASP A 27 -29.40 27.83 -37.78
N HIS A 28 -30.03 26.84 -37.13
CA HIS A 28 -31.49 26.78 -36.99
C HIS A 28 -31.93 27.33 -35.62
N PRO A 29 -32.61 28.49 -35.55
CA PRO A 29 -33.11 29.02 -34.29
C PRO A 29 -34.28 28.20 -33.77
N PHE A 30 -34.42 28.12 -32.45
CA PHE A 30 -35.57 27.52 -31.77
C PHE A 30 -36.07 28.39 -30.61
N THR A 31 -37.32 28.17 -30.22
CA THR A 31 -37.96 28.78 -29.06
C THR A 31 -38.73 27.73 -28.26
N ASP A 32 -39.43 28.14 -27.21
CA ASP A 32 -40.34 27.30 -26.43
C ASP A 32 -41.30 26.45 -27.29
N ASP A 33 -41.81 27.01 -28.40
CA ASP A 33 -42.75 26.34 -29.29
C ASP A 33 -42.16 25.10 -30.00
N ASN A 34 -40.82 25.02 -30.04
CA ASN A 34 -40.10 23.90 -30.62
C ASN A 34 -39.74 22.81 -29.59
N ILE A 35 -40.02 23.00 -28.29
CA ILE A 35 -39.59 22.08 -27.24
C ILE A 35 -40.81 21.37 -26.66
N LEU A 36 -40.79 20.04 -26.63
CA LEU A 36 -41.84 19.27 -25.97
C LEU A 36 -41.79 19.56 -24.45
N ALA A 37 -42.93 19.94 -23.88
CA ALA A 37 -43.02 20.30 -22.46
C ALA A 37 -42.47 19.21 -21.53
N GLY A 38 -41.55 19.59 -20.65
CA GLY A 38 -40.92 18.70 -19.68
C GLY A 38 -39.83 17.76 -20.24
N SER A 39 -39.48 17.88 -21.52
CA SER A 39 -38.44 17.04 -22.15
C SER A 39 -37.03 17.60 -22.03
N PHE A 40 -36.87 18.91 -21.79
CA PHE A 40 -35.55 19.55 -21.75
C PHE A 40 -34.91 19.39 -20.36
N SER A 41 -33.75 18.73 -20.33
CA SER A 41 -32.90 18.65 -19.15
C SER A 41 -31.42 18.77 -19.45
N ILE A 42 -30.68 19.34 -18.50
CA ILE A 42 -29.22 19.36 -18.50
C ILE A 42 -28.74 18.76 -17.18
N THR A 43 -27.79 17.83 -17.24
CA THR A 43 -27.16 17.25 -16.06
C THR A 43 -25.65 17.37 -16.16
N ASN A 44 -25.01 17.72 -15.05
CA ASN A 44 -23.54 17.75 -14.97
C ASN A 44 -23.08 17.55 -13.52
N GLN A 45 -21.82 17.15 -13.35
CA GLN A 45 -21.15 16.94 -12.06
C GLN A 45 -19.65 17.19 -12.18
N CYS A 46 -18.98 17.56 -11.09
CA CYS A 46 -17.53 17.76 -11.06
C CYS A 46 -16.78 16.77 -10.17
N THR A 47 -17.48 15.81 -9.57
CA THR A 47 -16.92 14.77 -8.72
C THR A 47 -17.83 13.55 -8.73
N GLY A 48 -17.39 12.45 -8.11
CA GLY A 48 -18.19 11.24 -7.91
C GLY A 48 -19.44 11.49 -7.05
N ASN A 49 -20.27 10.46 -6.87
CA ASN A 49 -21.54 10.61 -6.16
C ASN A 49 -21.40 10.61 -4.62
N ASP A 50 -20.27 10.15 -4.08
CA ASP A 50 -20.12 9.90 -2.64
C ASP A 50 -19.09 10.81 -1.95
N GLU A 51 -18.05 11.25 -2.67
CA GLU A 51 -16.93 12.01 -2.11
C GLU A 51 -16.50 13.10 -3.07
N ILE A 52 -15.99 14.21 -2.51
CA ILE A 52 -15.38 15.28 -3.28
C ILE A 52 -13.96 14.86 -3.65
N THR A 53 -13.67 14.81 -4.94
CA THR A 53 -12.34 14.57 -5.48
C THR A 53 -11.97 15.67 -6.46
N ILE A 54 -10.68 16.02 -6.50
CA ILE A 54 -10.12 16.89 -7.53
C ILE A 54 -9.75 16.07 -8.76
N GLY A 55 -9.52 16.73 -9.89
CA GLY A 55 -9.09 16.08 -11.11
C GLY A 55 -10.16 15.35 -11.89
N GLN A 56 -11.40 15.31 -11.41
CA GLN A 56 -12.46 14.63 -12.15
C GLN A 56 -12.87 15.43 -13.39
N VAL A 57 -13.18 14.70 -14.45
CA VAL A 57 -13.51 15.25 -15.75
C VAL A 57 -14.77 14.54 -16.26
N TYR A 58 -15.92 15.17 -16.08
CA TYR A 58 -17.21 14.64 -16.50
C TYR A 58 -17.73 15.37 -17.75
N VAL A 59 -18.55 14.65 -18.51
CA VAL A 59 -19.26 15.18 -19.67
C VAL A 59 -20.66 15.58 -19.25
N GLY A 60 -21.02 16.85 -19.46
CA GLY A 60 -22.39 17.32 -19.30
C GLY A 60 -23.31 16.75 -20.38
N GLU A 61 -24.50 16.33 -19.98
CA GLU A 61 -25.52 15.77 -20.87
C GLU A 61 -26.71 16.72 -21.00
N LEU A 62 -27.18 16.90 -22.24
CA LEU A 62 -28.42 17.57 -22.59
C LEU A 62 -29.37 16.55 -23.24
N ASP A 63 -30.55 16.40 -22.66
CA ASP A 63 -31.69 15.69 -23.24
C ASP A 63 -32.77 16.69 -23.64
N VAL A 64 -33.36 16.53 -24.82
CA VAL A 64 -34.49 17.35 -25.27
C VAL A 64 -35.28 16.64 -26.36
N THR A 65 -36.58 16.89 -26.43
CA THR A 65 -37.38 16.51 -27.60
C THR A 65 -37.79 17.76 -28.38
N PHE A 66 -37.26 17.91 -29.60
CA PHE A 66 -37.59 19.01 -30.49
C PHE A 66 -38.76 18.68 -31.43
N MET A 67 -39.58 19.70 -31.71
CA MET A 67 -40.74 19.65 -32.58
C MET A 67 -40.59 20.67 -33.71
N ASN A 68 -41.04 20.28 -34.92
CA ASN A 68 -41.15 21.16 -36.08
C ASN A 68 -39.86 21.89 -36.48
N MET A 69 -38.69 21.29 -36.24
CA MET A 69 -37.41 21.85 -36.67
C MET A 69 -37.15 21.58 -38.16
N PRO A 70 -36.67 22.57 -38.93
CA PRO A 70 -36.39 22.43 -40.37
C PRO A 70 -35.04 21.72 -40.63
N ILE A 71 -34.77 20.63 -39.92
CA ILE A 71 -33.53 19.85 -40.00
C ILE A 71 -33.87 18.48 -40.58
N SER A 72 -33.14 18.08 -41.63
CA SER A 72 -33.35 16.78 -42.28
C SER A 72 -33.03 15.62 -41.34
N ARG A 73 -33.60 14.44 -41.59
CA ARG A 73 -33.42 13.25 -40.74
C ARG A 73 -31.94 12.92 -40.48
N TYR A 74 -31.07 13.07 -41.47
CA TYR A 74 -29.67 12.71 -41.33
C TYR A 74 -28.77 13.92 -41.02
N GLY A 75 -29.34 15.09 -40.75
CA GLY A 75 -28.62 16.34 -40.53
C GLY A 75 -28.42 16.73 -39.07
N TRP A 76 -28.86 15.91 -38.11
CA TRP A 76 -28.81 16.25 -36.67
C TRP A 76 -27.46 15.98 -36.02
N LYS A 77 -26.86 14.81 -36.30
CA LYS A 77 -25.62 14.38 -35.64
C LYS A 77 -24.50 15.37 -35.90
N GLY A 78 -23.81 15.80 -34.83
CA GLY A 78 -22.71 16.75 -34.88
C GLY A 78 -23.12 18.22 -34.92
N LEU A 79 -24.42 18.56 -34.96
CA LEU A 79 -24.85 19.95 -34.78
C LEU A 79 -24.70 20.38 -33.32
N GLU A 80 -24.30 21.63 -33.10
CA GLU A 80 -24.25 22.22 -31.77
C GLU A 80 -25.60 22.83 -31.39
N ILE A 81 -26.07 22.52 -30.19
CA ILE A 81 -27.20 23.14 -29.52
C ILE A 81 -26.65 24.19 -28.57
N ARG A 82 -27.13 25.43 -28.70
CA ARG A 82 -26.77 26.58 -27.85
C ARG A 82 -28.04 27.13 -27.20
N PRO A 83 -28.52 26.54 -26.09
CA PRO A 83 -29.73 26.96 -25.43
C PRO A 83 -29.48 28.19 -24.55
N VAL A 84 -30.48 29.06 -24.47
CA VAL A 84 -30.46 30.31 -23.72
C VAL A 84 -31.75 30.39 -22.90
N PHE A 85 -31.57 30.46 -21.59
CA PHE A 85 -32.66 30.65 -20.64
C PHE A 85 -32.88 32.13 -20.39
N GLY A 86 -34.09 32.62 -20.67
CA GLY A 86 -34.45 34.00 -20.35
C GLY A 86 -35.33 34.06 -19.11
N MET A 87 -34.95 34.86 -18.11
CA MET A 87 -35.82 35.19 -16.98
C MET A 87 -36.42 36.59 -17.15
N LYS A 88 -37.73 36.69 -16.92
CA LYS A 88 -38.41 37.99 -16.93
C LYS A 88 -38.08 38.78 -15.66
N ILE A 89 -37.49 39.96 -15.82
CA ILE A 89 -37.14 40.87 -14.73
C ILE A 89 -38.23 41.94 -14.51
N ALA A 90 -38.05 42.77 -13.48
CA ALA A 90 -39.09 43.69 -12.99
C ALA A 90 -39.58 44.72 -14.04
N ASP A 91 -38.70 45.15 -14.95
CA ASP A 91 -39.05 46.09 -16.03
C ASP A 91 -39.86 45.46 -17.17
N GLY A 92 -40.08 44.14 -17.11
CA GLY A 92 -40.84 43.38 -18.09
C GLY A 92 -40.02 42.84 -19.27
N THR A 93 -38.72 43.13 -19.33
CA THR A 93 -37.77 42.53 -20.28
C THR A 93 -37.30 41.17 -19.78
N TYR A 94 -36.57 40.46 -20.63
CA TYR A 94 -35.94 39.18 -20.31
C TYR A 94 -34.42 39.37 -20.27
N GLU A 95 -33.81 38.91 -19.19
CA GLU A 95 -32.36 38.77 -19.08
C GLU A 95 -31.97 37.32 -19.37
N ASP A 96 -31.00 37.14 -20.25
CA ASP A 96 -30.67 35.86 -20.86
C ASP A 96 -29.40 35.26 -20.23
N VAL A 97 -29.46 33.96 -19.92
CA VAL A 97 -28.39 33.14 -19.36
C VAL A 97 -28.11 31.98 -20.33
N PRO A 98 -26.92 31.90 -20.95
CA PRO A 98 -26.54 30.75 -21.76
C PRO A 98 -26.42 29.48 -20.90
N LEU A 99 -26.85 28.36 -21.47
CA LEU A 99 -26.88 27.07 -20.76
C LEU A 99 -25.72 26.13 -21.10
N GLY A 100 -24.80 26.57 -21.97
CA GLY A 100 -23.69 25.76 -22.48
C GLY A 100 -23.81 25.48 -23.98
N VAL A 101 -22.86 24.71 -24.49
CA VAL A 101 -22.80 24.26 -25.88
C VAL A 101 -22.74 22.74 -25.89
N PHE A 102 -23.69 22.13 -26.59
CA PHE A 102 -23.84 20.67 -26.59
C PHE A 102 -23.88 20.15 -28.02
N THR A 103 -23.01 19.19 -28.35
CA THR A 103 -22.96 18.54 -29.66
C THR A 103 -23.92 17.34 -29.69
N VAL A 104 -24.81 17.28 -30.67
CA VAL A 104 -25.77 16.19 -30.84
C VAL A 104 -25.06 14.89 -31.17
N GLU A 105 -25.24 13.87 -30.31
CA GLU A 105 -24.70 12.52 -30.53
C GLU A 105 -25.76 11.59 -31.14
N THR A 106 -26.98 11.60 -30.59
CA THR A 106 -28.10 10.79 -31.08
C THR A 106 -29.34 11.62 -31.36
N ALA A 107 -30.08 11.19 -32.38
CA ALA A 107 -31.37 11.75 -32.75
C ALA A 107 -32.34 10.63 -33.12
N GLU A 108 -33.46 10.52 -32.41
CA GLU A 108 -34.46 9.48 -32.59
C GLU A 108 -35.82 10.09 -32.93
N TRP A 109 -36.45 9.62 -34.02
CA TRP A 109 -37.76 10.10 -34.44
C TRP A 109 -38.86 9.33 -33.73
N THR A 110 -39.69 10.07 -32.99
CA THR A 110 -40.89 9.54 -32.33
C THR A 110 -42.14 10.24 -32.87
N ALA A 111 -43.31 9.76 -32.47
CA ALA A 111 -44.57 10.43 -32.79
C ALA A 111 -44.67 11.85 -32.19
N SER A 112 -43.94 12.12 -31.11
CA SER A 112 -43.98 13.38 -30.35
C SER A 112 -42.92 14.40 -30.78
N GLY A 113 -41.94 14.00 -31.59
CA GLY A 113 -40.82 14.85 -32.00
C GLY A 113 -39.52 14.07 -32.18
N VAL A 114 -38.42 14.80 -32.34
CA VAL A 114 -37.07 14.25 -32.42
C VAL A 114 -36.45 14.28 -31.02
N VAL A 115 -36.22 13.11 -30.44
CA VAL A 115 -35.55 12.94 -29.14
C VAL A 115 -34.05 13.04 -29.36
N ILE A 116 -33.41 13.97 -28.69
CA ILE A 116 -32.00 14.29 -28.83
C ILE A 116 -31.26 13.98 -27.54
N LYS A 117 -30.10 13.35 -27.67
CA LYS A 117 -29.04 13.37 -26.65
C LYS A 117 -27.84 14.11 -27.20
N ALA A 118 -27.34 15.06 -26.43
CA ALA A 118 -26.20 15.87 -26.78
C ALA A 118 -25.24 15.99 -25.59
N TYR A 119 -23.95 16.12 -25.89
CA TYR A 119 -22.88 16.18 -24.90
C TYR A 119 -22.12 17.50 -25.00
N ASP A 120 -21.67 18.05 -23.88
CA ASP A 120 -20.82 19.23 -23.90
C ASP A 120 -19.44 18.95 -24.54
N HIS A 121 -18.63 20.01 -24.68
CA HIS A 121 -17.32 19.90 -25.32
C HIS A 121 -16.29 19.08 -24.53
N MET A 122 -16.60 18.65 -23.29
CA MET A 122 -15.74 17.68 -22.59
C MET A 122 -15.68 16.35 -23.35
N ALA A 123 -16.72 16.00 -24.11
CA ALA A 123 -16.76 14.82 -24.98
C ALA A 123 -15.67 14.85 -26.07
N LEU A 124 -15.21 16.03 -26.49
CA LEU A 124 -14.17 16.16 -27.52
C LEU A 124 -12.78 15.71 -27.03
N LEU A 125 -12.62 15.52 -25.72
CA LEU A 125 -11.42 15.00 -25.07
C LEU A 125 -11.33 13.46 -25.09
N ASP A 126 -12.41 12.75 -25.46
CA ASP A 126 -12.43 11.27 -25.63
C ASP A 126 -11.76 10.85 -26.94
N LYS A 127 -10.53 11.30 -27.15
CA LYS A 127 -9.68 10.95 -28.27
C LYS A 127 -8.36 10.42 -27.72
N ASN A 128 -7.72 9.51 -28.45
CA ASN A 128 -6.44 8.95 -28.02
C ASN A 128 -5.39 10.04 -27.85
N CYS A 129 -4.70 10.03 -26.71
CA CYS A 129 -3.53 10.87 -26.52
C CYS A 129 -2.33 10.25 -27.22
N ASN A 130 -1.65 11.03 -28.05
CA ASN A 130 -0.47 10.59 -28.80
C ASN A 130 0.73 11.51 -28.60
N LYS A 131 0.69 12.33 -27.54
CA LYS A 131 1.71 13.31 -27.20
C LYS A 131 2.22 13.01 -25.80
N VAL A 132 3.53 13.14 -25.63
CA VAL A 132 4.18 13.11 -24.33
C VAL A 132 4.45 14.55 -23.92
N ILE A 133 3.96 14.96 -22.75
CA ILE A 133 4.21 16.29 -22.20
C ILE A 133 5.56 16.29 -21.49
N THR A 134 6.46 17.17 -21.92
CA THR A 134 7.81 17.29 -21.36
C THR A 134 8.15 18.73 -21.06
N GLU A 135 8.56 18.98 -19.81
CA GLU A 135 9.03 20.29 -19.31
C GLU A 135 8.19 21.49 -19.78
N VAL A 136 6.92 21.52 -19.37
CA VAL A 136 6.01 22.65 -19.64
C VAL A 136 5.40 23.19 -18.35
N THR A 137 4.86 24.40 -18.37
CA THR A 137 3.97 24.87 -17.31
C THR A 137 2.56 24.26 -17.45
N PRO A 138 1.74 24.22 -16.39
CA PRO A 138 0.34 23.80 -16.47
C PRO A 138 -0.46 24.52 -17.57
N TYR A 139 -0.24 25.83 -17.75
CA TYR A 139 -0.90 26.60 -18.80
C TYR A 139 -0.47 26.14 -20.20
N GLN A 140 0.82 25.92 -20.41
CA GLN A 140 1.35 25.39 -21.68
C GLN A 140 0.86 23.96 -21.95
N CYS A 141 0.67 23.14 -20.91
CA CYS A 141 0.04 21.82 -21.03
C CYS A 141 -1.40 21.95 -21.53
N ALA A 142 -2.21 22.84 -20.95
CA ALA A 142 -3.56 23.12 -21.44
C ALA A 142 -3.56 23.59 -22.91
N GLN A 143 -2.64 24.47 -23.29
CA GLN A 143 -2.49 24.90 -24.69
C GLN A 143 -2.16 23.72 -25.63
N ALA A 144 -1.26 22.82 -25.21
CA ALA A 144 -0.94 21.63 -25.99
C ALA A 144 -2.16 20.69 -26.17
N ILE A 145 -3.02 20.57 -25.15
CA ILE A 145 -4.28 19.82 -25.22
C ILE A 145 -5.26 20.49 -26.20
N ALA A 146 -5.39 21.82 -26.13
CA ALA A 146 -6.24 22.59 -27.04
C ALA A 146 -5.84 22.40 -28.50
N GLU A 147 -4.55 22.55 -28.81
CA GLU A 147 -4.01 22.36 -30.15
C GLU A 147 -4.30 20.96 -30.72
N ALA A 148 -4.22 19.93 -29.87
CA ALA A 148 -4.40 18.55 -30.31
C ALA A 148 -5.88 18.14 -30.46
N THR A 149 -6.76 18.66 -29.62
CA THR A 149 -8.16 18.22 -29.54
C THR A 149 -9.13 19.14 -30.27
N GLY A 150 -8.74 20.42 -30.46
CA GLY A 150 -9.57 21.49 -31.01
C GLY A 150 -10.46 22.18 -29.98
N VAL A 151 -10.32 21.87 -28.69
CA VAL A 151 -11.03 22.58 -27.62
C VAL A 151 -10.35 23.91 -27.30
N ASN A 152 -11.08 24.84 -26.71
CA ASN A 152 -10.52 26.07 -26.14
C ASN A 152 -10.54 25.99 -24.62
N PHE A 153 -9.58 26.65 -23.96
CA PHE A 153 -9.60 26.83 -22.51
C PHE A 153 -10.00 28.26 -22.15
N ALA A 154 -10.87 28.41 -21.15
CA ALA A 154 -11.35 29.72 -20.69
C ALA A 154 -10.33 30.44 -19.80
N ASN A 155 -9.57 29.68 -18.99
CA ASN A 155 -8.63 30.27 -18.04
C ASN A 155 -7.46 30.94 -18.77
N THR A 156 -7.08 32.10 -18.27
CA THR A 156 -5.86 32.83 -18.65
C THR A 156 -4.63 32.25 -17.96
N GLU A 157 -3.45 32.53 -18.50
CA GLU A 157 -2.17 32.15 -17.87
C GLU A 157 -2.07 32.64 -16.42
N LYS A 158 -2.49 33.88 -16.16
CA LYS A 158 -2.50 34.48 -14.83
C LYS A 158 -3.44 33.77 -13.85
N GLU A 159 -4.55 33.21 -14.32
CA GLU A 159 -5.44 32.40 -13.46
C GLU A 159 -4.78 31.07 -13.12
N PHE A 160 -4.08 30.45 -14.09
CA PHE A 160 -3.28 29.26 -13.82
C PHE A 160 -2.21 29.52 -12.75
N GLU A 161 -1.48 30.64 -12.83
CA GLU A 161 -0.47 31.04 -11.83
C GLU A 161 -1.04 31.14 -10.40
N SER A 162 -2.36 31.35 -10.25
CA SER A 162 -3.03 31.43 -8.95
C SER A 162 -3.45 30.08 -8.37
N PHE A 163 -3.46 29.03 -9.18
CA PHE A 163 -3.76 27.67 -8.74
C PHE A 163 -2.54 27.01 -8.07
N ALA A 164 -2.77 25.87 -7.41
CA ALA A 164 -1.66 25.06 -6.90
C ALA A 164 -0.71 24.72 -8.06
N ASN A 165 0.60 24.76 -7.83
CA ASN A 165 1.61 24.40 -8.84
C ASN A 165 1.50 25.13 -10.18
N GLY A 166 0.76 26.25 -10.27
CA GLY A 166 0.43 26.94 -11.52
C GLY A 166 1.62 27.40 -12.35
N THR A 167 2.75 27.67 -11.68
CA THR A 167 4.03 28.08 -12.28
C THR A 167 5.07 26.96 -12.28
N THR A 168 4.79 25.82 -11.66
CA THR A 168 5.75 24.73 -11.50
C THR A 168 5.86 23.96 -12.80
N MET A 169 7.09 23.68 -13.25
CA MET A 169 7.30 22.88 -14.45
C MET A 169 6.85 21.44 -14.20
N ILE A 170 6.11 20.88 -15.15
CA ILE A 170 5.62 19.51 -15.13
C ILE A 170 6.12 18.75 -16.35
N SER A 171 6.36 17.45 -16.16
CA SER A 171 6.78 16.53 -17.22
C SER A 171 6.26 15.14 -16.91
N GLU A 172 5.96 14.36 -17.94
CA GLU A 172 5.78 12.92 -17.83
C GLU A 172 7.18 12.27 -17.70
N THR A 173 7.41 11.48 -16.65
CA THR A 173 8.72 10.86 -16.35
C THR A 173 8.83 9.39 -16.74
N THR A 174 7.72 8.74 -17.10
CA THR A 174 7.65 7.35 -17.54
C THR A 174 6.86 7.23 -18.85
N THR A 175 7.09 6.17 -19.63
CA THR A 175 6.33 5.89 -20.86
C THR A 175 4.86 5.66 -20.54
N ASN A 176 4.02 6.54 -21.08
CA ASN A 176 2.59 6.75 -20.80
C ASN A 176 1.67 5.53 -20.80
N ASP A 177 0.82 5.46 -19.77
CA ASP A 177 -0.51 4.84 -19.77
C ASP A 177 -1.64 5.85 -20.10
N VAL A 178 -1.32 7.05 -20.63
CA VAL A 178 -2.36 8.01 -21.07
C VAL A 178 -3.12 7.42 -22.26
N GLU A 179 -4.35 6.98 -22.02
CA GLU A 179 -5.21 6.51 -23.10
C GLU A 179 -5.81 7.70 -23.85
N THR A 180 -6.34 8.69 -23.14
CA THR A 180 -7.10 9.80 -23.72
C THR A 180 -6.63 11.19 -23.30
N TRP A 181 -6.96 12.22 -24.09
CA TRP A 181 -6.73 13.61 -23.69
C TRP A 181 -7.51 14.01 -22.44
N ARG A 182 -8.61 13.32 -22.15
CA ARG A 182 -9.37 13.49 -20.90
C ARG A 182 -8.55 13.09 -19.68
N ASP A 183 -7.79 12.00 -19.75
CA ASP A 183 -6.91 11.55 -18.67
C ASP A 183 -5.82 12.60 -18.40
N LEU A 184 -5.27 13.19 -19.46
CA LEU A 184 -4.28 14.26 -19.33
C LEU A 184 -4.87 15.52 -18.68
N VAL A 185 -6.10 15.92 -19.05
CA VAL A 185 -6.84 17.01 -18.38
C VAL A 185 -7.11 16.65 -16.91
N SER A 186 -7.42 15.40 -16.61
CA SER A 186 -7.63 14.91 -15.25
C SER A 186 -6.38 15.08 -14.40
N TRP A 187 -5.23 14.60 -14.87
CA TRP A 187 -3.95 14.73 -14.16
C TRP A 187 -3.51 16.18 -14.02
N LEU A 188 -3.73 17.00 -15.05
CA LEU A 188 -3.46 18.43 -14.98
C LEU A 188 -4.33 19.10 -13.91
N ALA A 189 -5.64 18.82 -13.90
CA ALA A 189 -6.57 19.33 -12.90
C ALA A 189 -6.19 18.92 -11.47
N GLN A 190 -5.78 17.67 -11.25
CA GLN A 190 -5.25 17.23 -9.94
C GLN A 190 -4.00 18.00 -9.54
N THR A 191 -3.06 18.15 -10.47
CA THR A 191 -1.77 18.82 -10.23
C THR A 191 -1.97 20.25 -9.77
N ILE A 192 -3.00 20.92 -10.31
CA ILE A 192 -3.35 22.29 -9.95
C ILE A 192 -4.45 22.42 -8.90
N GLY A 193 -4.85 21.33 -8.22
CA GLY A 193 -5.81 21.37 -7.12
C GLY A 193 -7.24 21.74 -7.55
N CYS A 194 -7.62 21.46 -8.80
CA CYS A 194 -8.88 21.90 -9.41
C CYS A 194 -9.71 20.72 -9.94
N PHE A 195 -10.94 21.02 -10.37
CA PHE A 195 -11.71 20.17 -11.29
C PHE A 195 -11.87 20.89 -12.64
N ALA A 196 -12.18 20.13 -13.70
CA ALA A 196 -12.41 20.67 -15.04
C ALA A 196 -13.87 20.46 -15.47
N THR A 197 -14.45 21.46 -16.14
CA THR A 197 -15.81 21.40 -16.71
C THR A 197 -15.88 22.26 -17.97
N ALA A 198 -16.90 22.09 -18.81
CA ALA A 198 -17.20 23.05 -19.86
C ALA A 198 -17.90 24.29 -19.27
N ASP A 199 -17.53 25.48 -19.73
CA ASP A 199 -18.20 26.73 -19.41
C ASP A 199 -19.45 26.95 -20.29
N ARG A 200 -20.08 28.12 -20.12
CA ARG A 200 -21.32 28.46 -20.83
C ARG A 200 -21.14 28.73 -22.32
N GLU A 201 -19.89 28.94 -22.77
CA GLU A 201 -19.51 29.17 -24.17
C GLU A 201 -18.95 27.92 -24.85
N GLY A 202 -18.78 26.82 -24.09
CA GLY A 202 -18.23 25.55 -24.57
C GLY A 202 -16.71 25.46 -24.47
N ASN A 203 -16.04 26.38 -23.75
CA ASN A 203 -14.62 26.27 -23.45
C ASN A 203 -14.42 25.41 -22.20
N ILE A 204 -13.31 24.68 -22.12
CA ILE A 204 -12.93 23.94 -20.93
C ILE A 204 -12.39 24.94 -19.88
N VAL A 205 -12.86 24.83 -18.64
CA VAL A 205 -12.45 25.70 -17.54
C VAL A 205 -12.05 24.86 -16.33
N PHE A 206 -10.90 25.19 -15.75
CA PHE A 206 -10.45 24.69 -14.45
C PHE A 206 -10.96 25.61 -13.35
N ARG A 207 -11.54 25.01 -12.31
CA ARG A 207 -12.07 25.74 -11.15
C ARG A 207 -11.55 25.09 -9.87
N SER A 208 -11.10 25.94 -8.94
CA SER A 208 -10.74 25.51 -7.59
C SER A 208 -11.97 25.51 -6.68
N PHE A 209 -12.05 24.52 -5.80
CA PHE A 209 -12.94 24.61 -4.65
C PHE A 209 -12.51 25.78 -3.76
N ASN A 210 -13.48 26.54 -3.25
CA ASN A 210 -13.23 27.77 -2.48
C ASN A 210 -14.37 28.02 -1.46
N GLN A 211 -14.29 29.08 -0.67
CA GLN A 211 -15.32 29.40 0.34
C GLN A 211 -16.11 30.67 0.00
N THR A 212 -16.04 31.13 -1.25
CA THR A 212 -16.69 32.37 -1.68
C THR A 212 -18.17 32.12 -1.91
N VAL A 213 -19.00 32.64 -0.99
CA VAL A 213 -20.45 32.53 -1.07
C VAL A 213 -20.99 33.36 -2.24
N VAL A 214 -21.71 32.73 -3.16
CA VAL A 214 -22.28 33.37 -4.36
C VAL A 214 -23.73 33.80 -4.17
N ASP A 215 -24.48 33.12 -3.30
CA ASP A 215 -25.82 33.52 -2.90
C ASP A 215 -26.18 32.99 -1.50
N THR A 216 -27.12 33.67 -0.87
CA THR A 216 -27.73 33.29 0.40
C THR A 216 -29.21 33.03 0.18
N ILE A 217 -29.63 31.85 0.63
CA ILE A 217 -30.93 31.27 0.40
C ILE A 217 -31.67 31.17 1.74
N ASP A 218 -32.78 31.89 1.88
CA ASP A 218 -33.66 31.79 3.07
C ASP A 218 -34.78 30.73 2.94
N ASP A 219 -35.47 30.47 4.04
CA ASP A 219 -36.62 29.57 4.18
C ASP A 219 -37.89 29.99 3.43
N ALA A 220 -38.00 31.27 3.03
CA ALA A 220 -39.11 31.77 2.22
C ALA A 220 -38.96 31.40 0.73
N HIS A 221 -37.73 31.12 0.29
CA HIS A 221 -37.47 30.57 -1.03
C HIS A 221 -37.93 29.10 -1.06
N ARG A 222 -38.78 28.76 -2.03
CA ARG A 222 -39.45 27.45 -2.09
C ARG A 222 -38.48 26.33 -2.48
N PHE A 223 -37.85 25.70 -1.49
CA PHE A 223 -37.13 24.45 -1.68
C PHE A 223 -38.01 23.24 -1.34
N THR A 224 -37.95 22.22 -2.19
CA THR A 224 -38.61 20.93 -1.93
C THR A 224 -37.56 19.83 -1.94
N GLY A 225 -37.78 18.78 -1.13
CA GLY A 225 -36.86 17.64 -1.05
C GLY A 225 -35.47 17.99 -0.49
N GLY A 226 -35.37 19.00 0.38
CA GLY A 226 -34.13 19.39 1.04
C GLY A 226 -33.64 18.30 2.01
N SER A 227 -32.42 17.83 1.83
CA SER A 227 -31.69 16.96 2.76
C SER A 227 -30.35 17.62 3.04
N PHE A 228 -29.99 17.75 4.31
CA PHE A 228 -28.75 18.39 4.75
C PHE A 228 -28.11 17.48 5.81
N SER A 229 -26.84 17.17 5.63
CA SER A 229 -26.09 16.36 6.57
C SER A 229 -25.76 17.12 7.86
N ASP A 230 -25.44 16.39 8.92
CA ASP A 230 -25.08 16.89 10.25
C ASP A 230 -23.55 17.03 10.46
N TYR A 231 -22.77 16.82 9.40
CA TYR A 231 -21.31 16.92 9.42
C TYR A 231 -20.78 17.81 8.29
N VAL A 232 -19.55 18.29 8.47
CA VAL A 232 -18.81 19.08 7.48
C VAL A 232 -17.71 18.21 6.89
N THR A 233 -17.71 18.06 5.56
CA THR A 233 -16.62 17.42 4.83
C THR A 233 -15.43 18.38 4.75
N ARG A 234 -14.26 17.91 5.21
CA ARG A 234 -12.98 18.63 5.17
C ARG A 234 -11.80 17.66 5.07
N TYR A 235 -10.73 18.13 4.46
CA TYR A 235 -9.51 17.34 4.24
C TYR A 235 -8.33 17.93 5.02
N THR A 236 -7.60 17.07 5.73
CA THR A 236 -6.36 17.40 6.45
C THR A 236 -5.18 16.58 5.97
N GLY A 237 -5.44 15.54 5.18
CA GLY A 237 -4.43 14.68 4.59
C GLY A 237 -4.56 14.58 3.07
N LEU A 238 -3.44 14.27 2.44
CA LEU A 238 -3.28 13.99 1.02
C LEU A 238 -2.38 12.77 0.87
N SER A 239 -2.78 11.82 0.02
CA SER A 239 -1.93 10.70 -0.37
C SER A 239 -1.66 10.71 -1.87
N VAL A 240 -0.41 10.48 -2.24
CA VAL A 240 0.05 10.42 -3.64
C VAL A 240 0.84 9.14 -3.82
N VAL A 241 0.56 8.39 -4.88
CA VAL A 241 1.31 7.17 -5.21
C VAL A 241 2.56 7.56 -5.98
N ASN A 242 3.71 7.07 -5.52
CA ASN A 242 4.97 7.10 -6.25
C ASN A 242 4.95 5.98 -7.30
N MET A 243 5.13 6.34 -8.57
CA MET A 243 5.05 5.38 -9.67
C MET A 243 6.31 4.52 -9.84
N GLU A 244 7.44 4.92 -9.24
CA GLU A 244 8.72 4.18 -9.36
C GLU A 244 8.74 2.91 -8.51
N ASP A 245 8.23 2.99 -7.28
CA ASP A 245 8.24 1.89 -6.31
C ASP A 245 6.85 1.50 -5.81
N SER A 246 5.78 2.05 -6.42
CA SER A 246 4.38 1.82 -6.05
C SER A 246 4.08 2.10 -4.58
N THR A 247 4.86 2.98 -3.93
CA THR A 247 4.64 3.37 -2.54
C THR A 247 3.73 4.59 -2.44
N THR A 248 2.94 4.67 -1.38
CA THR A 248 2.08 5.83 -1.13
C THR A 248 2.77 6.80 -0.18
N SER A 249 3.02 8.02 -0.65
CA SER A 249 3.48 9.13 0.19
C SER A 249 2.29 9.83 0.83
N TYR A 250 2.38 10.08 2.13
CA TYR A 250 1.33 10.73 2.92
C TYR A 250 1.78 12.11 3.38
N TYR A 251 0.95 13.12 3.14
CA TYR A 251 1.16 14.51 3.55
C TYR A 251 -0.05 14.95 4.36
N ALA A 252 0.17 15.54 5.54
CA ALA A 252 -0.91 16.02 6.37
C ALA A 252 -0.52 17.29 7.13
N GLU A 253 -1.55 17.98 7.63
CA GLU A 253 -1.40 19.04 8.63
C GLU A 253 -0.94 18.49 9.98
N ASP A 254 -0.47 19.40 10.84
CA ASP A 254 -0.10 19.05 12.23
C ASP A 254 -1.27 18.39 12.98
N GLU A 255 -2.49 18.91 12.77
CA GLU A 255 -3.74 18.32 13.25
C GLU A 255 -4.44 17.55 12.13
N ASP A 256 -4.16 16.24 12.06
CA ASP A 256 -4.74 15.33 11.07
C ASP A 256 -6.04 14.65 11.56
N ASP A 257 -7.07 15.45 11.73
CA ASP A 257 -8.39 15.03 12.24
C ASP A 257 -9.52 15.08 11.19
N GLY A 258 -9.15 15.32 9.93
CA GLY A 258 -10.02 15.32 8.75
C GLY A 258 -9.92 14.06 7.89
N LEU A 259 -10.45 14.16 6.68
CA LEU A 259 -10.32 13.15 5.63
C LEU A 259 -8.95 13.24 4.94
N THR A 260 -8.55 12.14 4.32
CA THR A 260 -7.39 12.06 3.43
C THR A 260 -7.85 11.96 1.98
N MET A 261 -7.43 12.90 1.12
CA MET A 261 -7.70 12.80 -0.32
C MET A 261 -6.64 11.92 -0.99
N ASN A 262 -7.08 10.92 -1.76
CA ASN A 262 -6.16 10.09 -2.53
C ASN A 262 -6.12 10.55 -4.00
N LEU A 263 -4.94 10.93 -4.49
CA LEU A 263 -4.74 11.31 -5.90
C LEU A 263 -4.36 10.11 -6.79
N GLY A 264 -4.03 8.96 -6.19
CA GLY A 264 -3.51 7.82 -6.92
C GLY A 264 -2.17 8.13 -7.60
N SER A 265 -1.94 7.51 -8.75
CA SER A 265 -0.75 7.67 -9.57
C SER A 265 -0.96 8.81 -10.58
N ASN A 266 -0.26 9.93 -10.37
CA ASN A 266 -0.25 11.06 -11.29
C ASN A 266 1.19 11.32 -11.78
N PRO A 267 1.49 11.14 -13.09
CA PRO A 267 2.83 11.33 -13.65
C PRO A 267 3.42 12.72 -13.43
N PHE A 268 2.60 13.78 -13.45
CA PHE A 268 3.08 15.14 -13.24
C PHE A 268 3.58 15.38 -11.82
N LEU A 269 3.08 14.62 -10.84
CA LEU A 269 3.55 14.66 -9.44
C LEU A 269 4.83 13.83 -9.21
N GLN A 270 5.33 13.14 -10.24
CA GLN A 270 6.57 12.35 -10.18
C GLN A 270 7.79 13.13 -10.67
N TYR A 271 7.61 14.32 -11.22
CA TYR A 271 8.69 15.11 -11.80
C TYR A 271 9.48 15.90 -10.74
N GLY A 272 10.78 16.04 -10.96
CA GLY A 272 11.67 16.79 -10.08
C GLY A 272 12.28 15.99 -8.93
N VAL A 273 13.02 16.69 -8.06
CA VAL A 273 13.63 16.12 -6.85
C VAL A 273 12.60 15.93 -5.73
N ALA A 274 12.93 15.13 -4.72
CA ALA A 274 12.01 14.84 -3.61
C ALA A 274 11.42 16.11 -2.95
N ALA A 275 12.23 17.17 -2.78
CA ALA A 275 11.77 18.44 -2.26
C ALA A 275 10.69 19.10 -3.13
N THR A 276 10.85 19.09 -4.46
CA THR A 276 9.86 19.63 -5.39
C THR A 276 8.56 18.83 -5.35
N LYS A 277 8.65 17.49 -5.29
CA LYS A 277 7.47 16.62 -5.17
C LYS A 277 6.68 16.90 -3.89
N GLU A 278 7.39 17.08 -2.78
CA GLU A 278 6.79 17.45 -1.49
C GLU A 278 6.14 18.84 -1.54
N GLU A 279 6.80 19.84 -2.13
CA GLU A 279 6.23 21.18 -2.33
C GLU A 279 4.95 21.12 -3.17
N MET A 280 4.95 20.33 -4.25
CA MET A 280 3.78 20.16 -5.11
C MET A 280 2.61 19.51 -4.37
N ALA A 281 2.88 18.46 -3.58
CA ALA A 281 1.88 17.81 -2.77
C ALA A 281 1.32 18.75 -1.69
N LYS A 282 2.17 19.54 -1.02
CA LYS A 282 1.72 20.53 -0.03
C LYS A 282 0.88 21.64 -0.65
N ALA A 283 1.23 22.12 -1.85
CA ALA A 283 0.42 23.12 -2.55
C ALA A 283 -1.00 22.59 -2.85
N ILE A 284 -1.12 21.32 -3.23
CA ILE A 284 -2.42 20.67 -3.43
C ILE A 284 -3.16 20.50 -2.10
N LEU A 285 -2.47 20.07 -1.04
CA LEU A 285 -3.04 19.96 0.31
C LEU A 285 -3.64 21.29 0.75
N THR A 286 -2.94 22.41 0.56
CA THR A 286 -3.45 23.76 0.85
C THR A 286 -4.68 24.11 0.02
N ALA A 287 -4.74 23.72 -1.25
CA ALA A 287 -5.90 23.95 -2.10
C ALA A 287 -7.14 23.18 -1.61
N ILE A 288 -6.99 21.90 -1.25
CA ILE A 288 -8.12 21.07 -0.80
C ILE A 288 -8.61 21.43 0.61
N GLN A 289 -7.81 22.11 1.44
CA GLN A 289 -8.24 22.64 2.73
C GLN A 289 -9.35 23.70 2.63
N GLN A 290 -9.53 24.29 1.44
CA GLN A 290 -10.65 25.19 1.18
C GLN A 290 -12.00 24.45 1.19
N ILE A 291 -12.00 23.13 1.01
CA ILE A 291 -13.18 22.28 1.06
C ILE A 291 -13.63 22.17 2.53
N ARG A 292 -14.72 22.88 2.84
CA ARG A 292 -15.40 22.84 4.14
C ARG A 292 -16.90 22.92 3.90
N TYR A 293 -17.47 21.86 3.35
CA TYR A 293 -18.85 21.87 2.89
C TYR A 293 -19.71 20.86 3.63
N VAL A 294 -20.96 21.23 3.89
CA VAL A 294 -21.98 20.30 4.39
C VAL A 294 -22.64 19.62 3.18
N PRO A 295 -22.65 18.28 3.11
CA PRO A 295 -23.37 17.59 2.05
C PRO A 295 -24.87 17.90 2.08
N PHE A 296 -25.44 18.07 0.90
CA PHE A 296 -26.84 18.44 0.77
C PHE A 296 -27.44 17.98 -0.57
N THR A 297 -28.76 17.92 -0.60
CA THR A 297 -29.55 17.84 -1.82
C THR A 297 -30.74 18.77 -1.66
N CYS A 298 -31.01 19.60 -2.65
CA CYS A 298 -32.21 20.43 -2.65
C CYS A 298 -32.70 20.73 -4.06
N ARG A 299 -34.00 21.03 -4.20
CA ARG A 299 -34.60 21.47 -5.46
C ARG A 299 -35.16 22.88 -5.32
N ALA A 300 -34.76 23.76 -6.22
CA ALA A 300 -35.27 25.11 -6.36
C ALA A 300 -36.15 25.24 -7.61
N ILE A 301 -36.94 26.31 -7.66
CA ILE A 301 -37.62 26.72 -8.89
C ILE A 301 -36.56 27.30 -9.85
N GLY A 302 -36.03 26.43 -10.72
CA GLY A 302 -35.52 26.76 -12.06
C GLY A 302 -34.57 27.94 -12.24
N ASN A 303 -33.52 28.09 -11.41
CA ASN A 303 -32.47 29.09 -11.68
C ASN A 303 -31.19 28.43 -12.21
N PRO A 304 -30.94 28.47 -13.54
CA PRO A 304 -29.73 27.90 -14.14
C PRO A 304 -28.51 28.83 -14.08
N ALA A 305 -28.56 29.95 -13.34
CA ALA A 305 -27.42 30.83 -13.14
C ALA A 305 -26.34 30.20 -12.22
N TYR A 306 -26.75 29.29 -11.34
CA TYR A 306 -25.85 28.48 -10.54
C TYR A 306 -25.09 27.46 -11.38
N ASP A 307 -23.89 27.13 -10.94
CA ASP A 307 -22.98 26.26 -11.67
C ASP A 307 -22.14 25.38 -10.73
N LEU A 308 -21.40 24.43 -11.29
CA LEU A 308 -20.47 23.58 -10.54
C LEU A 308 -19.40 24.42 -9.85
N GLY A 309 -19.16 24.11 -8.57
CA GLY A 309 -18.23 24.82 -7.69
C GLY A 309 -18.80 26.07 -7.01
N ASP A 310 -20.05 26.45 -7.29
CA ASP A 310 -20.69 27.56 -6.59
C ASP A 310 -21.00 27.20 -5.14
N VAL A 311 -20.67 28.10 -4.21
CA VAL A 311 -20.91 27.94 -2.77
C VAL A 311 -22.11 28.77 -2.34
N LEU A 312 -23.04 28.11 -1.67
CA LEU A 312 -24.28 28.68 -1.16
C LEU A 312 -24.27 28.68 0.38
N VAL A 313 -25.07 29.56 0.96
CA VAL A 313 -25.44 29.53 2.38
C VAL A 313 -26.95 29.43 2.47
N PHE A 314 -27.45 28.50 3.30
CA PHE A 314 -28.87 28.38 3.60
C PHE A 314 -29.15 28.96 4.99
N GLN A 315 -30.00 29.98 5.06
CA GLN A 315 -30.41 30.64 6.30
C GLN A 315 -31.82 30.20 6.72
N ASN A 316 -32.00 30.06 8.04
CA ASN A 316 -33.25 29.65 8.70
C ASN A 316 -33.66 28.19 8.39
N GLY A 317 -34.28 27.50 9.36
CA GLY A 317 -34.85 26.16 9.16
C GLY A 317 -33.92 25.00 9.49
N LEU A 318 -33.75 24.05 8.56
CA LEU A 318 -33.01 22.78 8.74
C LEU A 318 -31.49 22.90 8.47
N ALA A 319 -31.03 24.08 8.05
CA ALA A 319 -29.62 24.35 7.73
C ALA A 319 -28.98 25.20 8.84
N ASP A 320 -27.68 24.98 9.06
CA ASP A 320 -26.88 25.79 9.97
C ASP A 320 -26.50 27.09 9.25
N GLY A 321 -26.86 28.24 9.82
CA GLY A 321 -26.90 29.53 9.11
C GLY A 321 -25.56 30.04 8.58
N ASP A 322 -24.46 29.49 9.08
CA ASP A 322 -23.08 29.82 8.68
C ASP A 322 -22.40 28.68 7.88
N ALA A 323 -23.08 27.55 7.65
CA ALA A 323 -22.52 26.43 6.91
C ALA A 323 -22.43 26.72 5.41
N LEU A 324 -21.39 26.17 4.78
CA LEU A 324 -21.12 26.31 3.36
C LEU A 324 -21.61 25.08 2.59
N TYR A 325 -22.25 25.31 1.45
CA TYR A 325 -22.86 24.27 0.64
C TYR A 325 -22.37 24.41 -0.81
N CYS A 326 -21.47 23.55 -1.25
CA CYS A 326 -20.90 23.60 -2.61
C CYS A 326 -21.72 22.75 -3.59
N ILE A 327 -22.11 23.31 -4.73
CA ILE A 327 -22.75 22.57 -5.81
C ILE A 327 -21.71 21.72 -6.53
N THR A 328 -21.81 20.41 -6.36
CA THR A 328 -20.92 19.42 -6.99
C THR A 328 -21.59 18.67 -8.13
N LYS A 329 -22.93 18.72 -8.18
CA LYS A 329 -23.77 18.15 -9.22
C LYS A 329 -25.05 18.96 -9.34
N PHE A 330 -25.55 19.09 -10.55
CA PHE A 330 -26.85 19.71 -10.78
C PHE A 330 -27.67 18.95 -11.84
N THR A 331 -28.99 19.08 -11.72
CA THR A 331 -29.95 18.71 -12.77
C THR A 331 -30.88 19.88 -13.00
N PHE A 332 -30.81 20.48 -14.18
CA PHE A 332 -31.75 21.49 -14.63
C PHE A 332 -32.85 20.83 -15.46
N LYS A 333 -34.12 21.01 -15.08
CA LYS A 333 -35.29 20.66 -15.89
C LYS A 333 -36.10 21.92 -16.18
N TYR A 334 -36.17 22.28 -17.46
CA TYR A 334 -36.83 23.52 -17.86
C TYR A 334 -38.33 23.52 -17.49
N ASN A 335 -38.81 24.65 -16.95
CA ASN A 335 -40.16 24.82 -16.38
C ASN A 335 -40.53 23.85 -15.25
N GLN A 336 -39.57 23.16 -14.64
CA GLN A 336 -39.81 22.28 -13.50
C GLN A 336 -38.96 22.68 -12.31
N TYR A 337 -37.69 22.28 -12.28
CA TYR A 337 -36.82 22.48 -11.12
C TYR A 337 -35.35 22.58 -11.51
N PHE A 338 -34.56 23.15 -10.62
CA PHE A 338 -33.11 23.05 -10.61
C PHE A 338 -32.71 22.30 -9.34
N GLU A 339 -32.20 21.10 -9.49
CA GLU A 339 -31.73 20.25 -8.39
C GLU A 339 -30.23 20.46 -8.22
N MET A 340 -29.82 20.68 -6.98
CA MET A 340 -28.42 20.90 -6.58
C MET A 340 -28.04 19.85 -5.56
N VAL A 341 -26.85 19.28 -5.75
CA VAL A 341 -26.28 18.28 -4.86
C VAL A 341 -24.86 18.67 -4.49
N GLY A 342 -24.58 18.70 -3.19
CA GLY A 342 -23.24 18.73 -2.61
C GLY A 342 -22.94 17.38 -2.00
N VAL A 343 -21.95 16.66 -2.52
CA VAL A 343 -21.51 15.37 -1.98
C VAL A 343 -20.45 15.56 -0.89
N GLY A 344 -20.20 14.53 -0.10
CA GLY A 344 -19.11 14.51 0.87
C GLY A 344 -19.21 13.36 1.87
N LYS A 345 -18.13 13.18 2.64
CA LYS A 345 -18.01 12.15 3.68
C LYS A 345 -17.80 12.79 5.04
N ASP A 346 -18.18 12.05 6.09
CA ASP A 346 -18.01 12.45 7.48
C ASP A 346 -16.57 12.20 7.94
N PRO A 347 -15.81 13.24 8.33
CA PRO A 347 -14.48 13.08 8.89
C PRO A 347 -14.44 12.23 10.17
N SER A 348 -15.51 12.22 10.97
CA SER A 348 -15.57 11.44 12.22
C SER A 348 -15.46 9.93 11.99
N LEU A 349 -15.91 9.46 10.83
CA LEU A 349 -15.80 8.06 10.43
C LEU A 349 -14.38 7.68 9.96
N ALA A 350 -13.58 8.67 9.58
CA ALA A 350 -12.17 8.47 9.22
C ALA A 350 -11.24 8.52 10.43
N SER A 351 -11.57 9.25 11.49
CA SER A 351 -10.80 9.27 12.76
C SER A 351 -11.01 8.02 13.62
N ALA A 352 -12.11 7.28 13.40
CA ALA A 352 -12.33 5.96 13.98
C ALA A 352 -11.39 4.87 13.42
N ARG A 353 -10.60 5.18 12.39
CA ARG A 353 -9.63 4.29 11.73
C ARG A 353 -8.21 4.72 12.10
N SER A 354 -7.34 3.75 12.40
CA SER A 354 -5.94 4.02 12.78
C SER A 354 -5.18 4.70 11.62
N LYS A 355 -4.05 5.39 11.90
CA LYS A 355 -3.18 5.93 10.84
C LYS A 355 -2.76 4.85 9.83
N THR A 356 -2.56 3.62 10.32
CA THR A 356 -2.31 2.42 9.50
C THR A 356 -3.50 2.08 8.59
N ASP A 357 -4.74 2.13 9.08
CA ASP A 357 -5.94 1.89 8.26
C ASP A 357 -6.15 2.95 7.18
N LYS A 358 -5.83 4.23 7.47
CA LYS A 358 -5.88 5.31 6.46
C LYS A 358 -4.88 5.05 5.33
N ASN A 359 -3.67 4.59 5.66
CA ASN A 359 -2.66 4.20 4.69
C ASN A 359 -3.12 2.99 3.85
N LEU A 360 -3.76 2.00 4.46
CA LEU A 360 -4.27 0.80 3.77
C LEU A 360 -5.41 1.10 2.78
N VAL A 361 -6.29 2.07 3.07
CA VAL A 361 -7.35 2.49 2.12
C VAL A 361 -6.75 3.16 0.87
N GLY A 362 -5.64 3.88 1.02
CA GLY A 362 -4.88 4.45 -0.10
C GLY A 362 -4.23 3.40 -1.01
N LEU A 363 -3.80 2.27 -0.42
CA LEU A 363 -3.30 1.09 -1.14
C LEU A 363 -4.44 0.27 -1.76
N ALA A 364 -5.56 0.10 -1.07
CA ALA A 364 -6.72 -0.67 -1.52
C ALA A 364 -7.44 -0.01 -2.72
N SER A 365 -7.34 1.30 -2.88
CA SER A 365 -7.95 2.03 -4.01
C SER A 365 -7.16 1.93 -5.32
N ASN A 366 -5.94 1.38 -5.30
CA ASN A 366 -5.11 1.12 -6.50
C ASN A 366 -4.82 -0.38 -6.74
N THR A 367 -5.51 -1.28 -6.04
CA THR A 367 -5.34 -2.71 -6.31
C THR A 367 -6.25 -3.10 -7.47
N ASP A 368 -5.68 -3.19 -8.68
CA ASP A 368 -6.32 -3.95 -9.75
C ASP A 368 -6.63 -5.35 -9.22
N GLU A 369 -7.90 -5.74 -9.24
CA GLU A 369 -8.38 -7.06 -8.76
C GLU A 369 -7.70 -8.25 -9.49
N ASN A 370 -6.89 -7.96 -10.52
CA ASN A 370 -6.19 -8.94 -11.36
C ASN A 370 -4.66 -9.06 -11.15
N GLN A 371 -4.04 -8.32 -10.22
CA GLN A 371 -2.59 -8.41 -10.04
C GLN A 371 -2.20 -9.55 -9.08
N LEU A 372 -1.31 -10.45 -9.54
CA LEU A 372 -0.67 -11.48 -8.72
C LEU A 372 0.45 -10.84 -7.89
N VAL A 373 0.40 -10.99 -6.56
CA VAL A 373 1.40 -10.44 -5.64
C VAL A 373 2.15 -11.57 -4.95
N HIS A 374 3.46 -11.40 -4.73
CA HIS A 374 4.35 -12.41 -4.13
C HIS A 374 5.03 -11.89 -2.85
N TYR A 375 4.98 -12.67 -1.78
CA TYR A 375 5.72 -12.46 -0.53
C TYR A 375 6.81 -13.51 -0.43
N ARG A 376 8.08 -13.10 -0.51
CA ARG A 376 9.22 -14.04 -0.46
C ARG A 376 9.90 -14.06 0.90
N PHE A 377 10.34 -15.23 1.32
CA PHE A 377 11.17 -15.47 2.50
C PHE A 377 12.40 -16.29 2.14
N THR A 378 13.54 -15.89 2.72
CA THR A 378 14.75 -16.70 2.78
C THR A 378 15.38 -16.60 4.17
N ASN A 379 15.96 -17.69 4.65
CA ASN A 379 16.58 -17.71 5.97
C ASN A 379 17.97 -17.08 5.94
N THR A 380 18.25 -16.19 6.89
CA THR A 380 19.55 -15.50 6.99
C THR A 380 20.52 -16.15 7.97
N GLN A 381 20.09 -17.21 8.66
CA GLN A 381 20.85 -17.95 9.66
C GLN A 381 20.71 -19.46 9.44
N VAL A 382 21.68 -20.21 9.97
CA VAL A 382 21.61 -21.67 10.00
C VAL A 382 20.49 -22.10 10.95
N VAL A 383 19.64 -23.01 10.50
CA VAL A 383 18.55 -23.59 11.30
C VAL A 383 18.91 -25.04 11.63
N GLU A 384 18.94 -25.38 12.92
CA GLU A 384 19.15 -26.75 13.39
C GLU A 384 17.85 -27.30 13.97
N VAL A 385 17.41 -28.44 13.44
CA VAL A 385 16.25 -29.18 13.94
C VAL A 385 16.75 -30.49 14.54
N GLY A 386 16.82 -30.51 15.87
CA GLY A 386 17.25 -31.70 16.63
C GLY A 386 16.18 -32.78 16.68
N ASP A 387 16.61 -34.01 17.01
CA ASP A 387 15.73 -35.18 17.11
C ASP A 387 14.59 -34.95 18.12
N GLY A 388 13.36 -35.18 17.67
CA GLY A 388 12.12 -34.99 18.42
C GLY A 388 11.71 -33.53 18.66
N LYS A 389 12.42 -32.53 18.11
CA LYS A 389 12.12 -31.11 18.34
C LYS A 389 11.30 -30.52 17.19
N ARG A 390 10.24 -29.78 17.54
CA ARG A 390 9.47 -28.93 16.61
C ARG A 390 10.10 -27.53 16.57
N VAL A 391 10.53 -27.08 15.39
CA VAL A 391 11.26 -25.81 15.22
C VAL A 391 10.61 -24.98 14.11
N PRO A 392 10.34 -23.68 14.32
CA PRO A 392 9.90 -22.78 13.25
C PRO A 392 11.05 -22.51 12.29
N VAL A 393 10.84 -22.71 10.99
CA VAL A 393 11.89 -22.58 9.97
C VAL A 393 11.64 -21.45 8.98
N ALA A 394 10.39 -21.03 8.79
CA ALA A 394 10.02 -19.89 7.95
C ALA A 394 8.81 -19.17 8.53
N SER A 395 8.80 -17.84 8.41
CA SER A 395 7.69 -16.98 8.85
C SER A 395 7.45 -15.92 7.79
N ILE A 396 6.24 -15.90 7.24
CA ILE A 396 5.84 -15.00 6.15
C ILE A 396 4.61 -14.22 6.60
N ARG A 397 4.78 -12.90 6.75
CA ARG A 397 3.66 -11.99 7.02
C ARG A 397 3.12 -11.49 5.69
N PHE A 398 1.83 -11.67 5.45
CA PHE A 398 1.16 -11.22 4.22
C PHE A 398 -0.17 -10.53 4.53
N ALA A 399 -0.57 -9.59 3.67
CA ALA A 399 -1.80 -8.83 3.84
C ALA A 399 -2.75 -9.04 2.66
N THR A 400 -4.05 -9.11 2.94
CA THR A 400 -5.12 -9.17 1.95
C THR A 400 -5.75 -7.79 1.77
N ALA A 401 -5.87 -7.31 0.54
CA ALA A 401 -6.56 -6.06 0.22
C ALA A 401 -8.05 -6.31 -0.06
N THR A 402 -8.34 -7.29 -0.92
CA THR A 402 -9.69 -7.74 -1.24
C THR A 402 -9.90 -9.17 -0.76
N LYS A 403 -11.10 -9.74 -0.97
CA LYS A 403 -11.32 -11.16 -0.67
C LYS A 403 -10.60 -11.98 -1.74
N ALA A 404 -9.36 -12.38 -1.44
CA ALA A 404 -8.56 -13.21 -2.34
C ALA A 404 -9.23 -14.58 -2.54
N SER A 405 -9.42 -15.00 -3.79
CA SER A 405 -10.02 -16.29 -4.13
C SER A 405 -8.99 -17.43 -4.17
N GLU A 406 -7.71 -17.12 -4.40
CA GLU A 406 -6.65 -18.10 -4.58
C GLU A 406 -5.33 -17.58 -3.98
N VAL A 407 -5.00 -18.02 -2.76
CA VAL A 407 -3.70 -17.75 -2.11
C VAL A 407 -2.98 -19.08 -1.94
N SER A 408 -1.71 -19.15 -2.33
CA SER A 408 -0.91 -20.37 -2.31
C SER A 408 0.47 -20.13 -1.71
N LEU A 409 0.96 -21.10 -0.97
CA LEU A 409 2.34 -21.19 -0.49
C LEU A 409 3.11 -22.15 -1.38
N TRP A 410 4.29 -21.71 -1.82
CA TRP A 410 5.33 -22.53 -2.41
C TRP A 410 6.59 -22.43 -1.55
N ALA A 411 7.17 -23.54 -1.13
CA ALA A 411 8.45 -23.50 -0.42
C ALA A 411 9.39 -24.64 -0.82
N GLU A 412 10.67 -24.33 -1.00
CA GLU A 412 11.75 -25.27 -1.22
C GLU A 412 12.79 -25.12 -0.11
N LEU A 413 13.06 -26.23 0.58
CA LEU A 413 14.01 -26.28 1.70
C LEU A 413 15.13 -27.25 1.35
N LEU A 414 16.36 -26.76 1.27
CA LEU A 414 17.56 -27.58 1.14
C LEU A 414 17.98 -28.05 2.54
N LEU A 415 17.84 -29.35 2.78
CA LEU A 415 18.12 -30.00 4.05
C LEU A 415 19.47 -30.73 3.99
N ASP A 416 20.24 -30.72 5.07
CA ASP A 416 21.34 -31.66 5.31
C ASP A 416 20.98 -32.57 6.47
N THR A 417 20.71 -33.84 6.18
CA THR A 417 20.15 -34.80 7.12
C THR A 417 21.25 -35.67 7.74
N LYS A 418 21.19 -35.85 9.06
CA LYS A 418 22.08 -36.73 9.82
C LYS A 418 21.24 -37.73 10.61
N LEU A 419 21.25 -38.98 10.16
CA LEU A 419 20.47 -40.03 10.81
C LEU A 419 21.13 -40.48 12.12
N SER A 420 20.31 -40.80 13.12
CA SER A 420 20.83 -41.33 14.38
C SER A 420 21.34 -42.76 14.17
N THR A 421 22.56 -43.03 14.64
CA THR A 421 23.11 -44.39 14.64
C THR A 421 22.79 -45.07 15.97
N THR A 422 21.82 -45.98 15.98
CA THR A 422 21.58 -46.83 17.14
C THR A 422 22.60 -47.95 17.17
N HIS A 423 23.65 -47.82 18.00
CA HIS A 423 24.44 -48.99 18.38
C HIS A 423 23.68 -49.74 19.47
N ALA A 424 23.10 -50.90 19.14
CA ALA A 424 22.60 -51.81 20.16
C ALA A 424 23.80 -52.39 20.93
N ILE A 425 24.24 -51.74 22.00
CA ILE A 425 25.19 -52.34 22.94
C ILE A 425 24.39 -53.35 23.76
N GLY A 426 24.28 -54.57 23.24
CA GLY A 426 23.84 -55.72 24.02
C GLY A 426 24.82 -55.95 25.16
N SER A 427 24.47 -55.55 26.38
CA SER A 427 25.18 -55.90 27.60
C SER A 427 25.25 -57.43 27.70
N THR A 428 26.41 -58.01 27.37
CA THR A 428 26.71 -59.40 27.72
C THR A 428 27.59 -59.35 28.97
N THR A 429 27.02 -59.76 30.11
CA THR A 429 27.75 -59.96 31.36
C THR A 429 28.88 -60.96 31.13
N LEU A 430 30.13 -60.51 31.24
CA LEU A 430 31.29 -61.40 31.25
C LEU A 430 31.20 -62.28 32.50
N LYS A 431 31.15 -63.61 32.31
CA LYS A 431 31.30 -64.55 33.42
C LYS A 431 32.74 -64.47 33.94
N ASP A 432 32.89 -64.24 35.24
CA ASP A 432 34.17 -64.34 35.93
C ASP A 432 34.83 -65.69 35.64
N VAL A 433 36.01 -65.65 35.01
CA VAL A 433 36.85 -66.84 34.82
C VAL A 433 37.83 -66.92 35.98
N THR A 434 37.53 -67.80 36.93
CA THR A 434 38.45 -68.18 38.00
C THR A 434 39.53 -69.08 37.42
N ILE A 435 40.79 -68.63 37.41
CA ILE A 435 41.93 -69.46 36.99
C ILE A 435 42.22 -70.47 38.11
N ALA A 436 41.95 -71.74 37.85
CA ALA A 436 42.36 -72.85 38.72
C ALA A 436 43.78 -73.31 38.35
N ASP A 437 44.56 -73.70 39.36
CA ASP A 437 45.97 -74.06 39.26
C ASP A 437 46.25 -75.13 38.18
N TYR A 438 47.24 -74.81 37.35
CA TYR A 438 47.68 -75.58 36.19
C TYR A 438 48.36 -76.90 36.60
N SER A 439 47.84 -78.02 36.11
CA SER A 439 48.57 -79.28 35.96
C SER A 439 48.49 -79.73 34.50
N ALA A 440 49.61 -80.18 33.95
CA ALA A 440 49.78 -80.33 32.50
C ALA A 440 48.75 -81.31 31.89
N PRO A 441 47.93 -80.88 30.91
CA PRO A 441 46.90 -81.73 30.30
C PRO A 441 47.51 -82.78 29.36
N THR A 442 46.84 -83.92 29.24
CA THR A 442 47.26 -85.00 28.35
C THR A 442 46.86 -84.71 26.89
N PRO A 443 47.55 -85.30 25.88
CA PRO A 443 47.26 -85.02 24.46
C PRO A 443 45.80 -85.32 24.03
N ALA A 444 45.10 -86.21 24.73
CA ALA A 444 43.69 -86.52 24.44
C ALA A 444 42.73 -85.43 24.95
N GLU A 445 43.06 -84.79 26.08
CA GLU A 445 42.27 -83.69 26.65
C GLU A 445 42.41 -82.43 25.79
N LEU A 446 43.61 -82.16 25.28
CA LEU A 446 43.87 -81.08 24.32
C LEU A 446 43.07 -81.23 23.02
N GLN A 447 42.91 -82.46 22.51
CA GLN A 447 42.15 -82.69 21.27
C GLN A 447 40.65 -82.44 21.48
N SER A 448 40.13 -82.75 22.67
CA SER A 448 38.74 -82.48 23.02
C SER A 448 38.49 -80.99 23.21
N GLU A 449 39.38 -80.27 23.89
CA GLU A 449 39.32 -78.81 24.03
C GLU A 449 39.42 -78.10 22.69
N ILE A 450 40.30 -78.53 21.79
CA ILE A 450 40.42 -77.94 20.45
C ILE A 450 39.12 -78.14 19.65
N THR A 451 38.49 -79.32 19.75
CA THR A 451 37.24 -79.59 19.04
C THR A 451 36.10 -78.73 19.57
N GLU A 452 36.03 -78.54 20.89
CA GLU A 452 35.01 -77.71 21.57
C GLU A 452 35.22 -76.21 21.29
N LEU A 453 36.47 -75.76 21.19
CA LEU A 453 36.83 -74.41 20.75
C LEU A 453 36.48 -74.19 19.26
N GLN A 454 36.69 -75.18 18.39
CA GLN A 454 36.38 -75.08 16.96
C GLN A 454 34.86 -75.01 16.69
N THR A 455 34.04 -75.80 17.40
CA THR A 455 32.58 -75.67 17.34
C THR A 455 32.09 -74.36 17.96
N GLY A 456 32.71 -73.91 19.05
CA GLY A 456 32.43 -72.60 19.65
C GLY A 456 32.70 -71.43 18.71
N VAL A 457 33.83 -71.47 17.98
CA VAL A 457 34.20 -70.45 16.99
C VAL A 457 33.26 -70.46 15.79
N SER A 458 32.89 -71.64 15.28
CA SER A 458 31.94 -71.75 14.16
C SER A 458 30.55 -71.20 14.51
N ALA A 459 30.07 -71.47 15.72
CA ALA A 459 28.83 -70.91 16.24
C ALA A 459 28.92 -69.40 16.54
N LEU A 460 30.13 -68.89 16.85
CA LEU A 460 30.37 -67.45 17.00
C LEU A 460 30.33 -66.74 15.65
N ASP A 461 30.88 -67.35 14.61
CA ASP A 461 30.93 -66.80 13.25
C ASP A 461 29.53 -66.73 12.61
N GLU A 462 28.70 -67.77 12.79
CA GLU A 462 27.29 -67.75 12.39
C GLU A 462 26.47 -66.71 13.18
N ARG A 463 26.73 -66.54 14.48
CA ARG A 463 26.08 -65.52 15.31
C ARG A 463 26.54 -64.10 14.97
N MET A 464 27.80 -63.92 14.58
CA MET A 464 28.33 -62.64 14.11
C MET A 464 27.74 -62.28 12.74
N THR A 465 27.68 -63.23 11.80
CA THR A 465 27.07 -63.01 10.48
C THR A 465 25.57 -62.68 10.60
N SER A 466 24.87 -63.37 11.52
CA SER A 466 23.45 -63.10 11.81
C SER A 466 23.25 -61.75 12.51
N ALA A 467 24.14 -61.38 13.43
CA ALA A 467 24.12 -60.08 14.10
C ALA A 467 24.48 -58.92 13.16
N GLU A 468 25.40 -59.10 12.22
CA GLU A 468 25.69 -58.11 11.15
C GLU A 468 24.48 -57.91 10.22
N THR A 469 23.68 -58.96 10.00
CA THR A 469 22.46 -58.89 9.18
C THR A 469 21.27 -58.26 9.94
N GLU A 470 21.14 -58.44 11.26
CA GLU A 470 20.14 -57.74 12.10
C GLU A 470 20.53 -56.28 12.44
N LEU A 471 21.83 -55.95 12.47
CA LEU A 471 22.33 -54.60 12.74
C LEU A 471 22.13 -53.63 11.57
N ALA A 472 21.86 -54.13 10.37
CA ALA A 472 21.52 -53.34 9.19
C ALA A 472 20.00 -53.04 9.11
N SER A 473 19.41 -52.54 10.19
CA SER A 473 18.13 -51.82 10.07
C SER A 473 18.47 -50.41 9.57
N PRO A 474 18.05 -49.97 8.37
CA PRO A 474 18.34 -48.61 7.94
C PRO A 474 17.74 -47.68 8.99
N SER A 475 18.60 -46.87 9.63
CA SER A 475 18.11 -45.71 10.35
C SER A 475 17.26 -44.94 9.35
N ARG A 476 16.00 -44.68 9.68
CA ARG A 476 15.07 -43.94 8.83
C ARG A 476 14.69 -42.70 9.61
N MET A 477 14.94 -41.55 9.03
CA MET A 477 14.52 -40.27 9.60
C MET A 477 13.19 -39.86 8.99
N THR A 478 12.25 -39.46 9.83
CA THR A 478 10.96 -38.90 9.42
C THR A 478 10.96 -37.41 9.70
N VAL A 479 10.61 -36.60 8.70
CA VAL A 479 10.43 -35.15 8.83
C VAL A 479 8.96 -34.84 8.66
N THR A 480 8.34 -34.34 9.71
CA THR A 480 6.94 -33.89 9.70
C THR A 480 6.90 -32.38 9.62
N VAL A 481 6.08 -31.85 8.71
CA VAL A 481 5.84 -30.42 8.57
C VAL A 481 4.51 -30.06 9.25
N SER A 482 4.47 -28.94 9.95
CA SER A 482 3.22 -28.34 10.44
C SER A 482 3.18 -26.86 10.11
N TYR A 483 1.98 -26.31 9.97
CA TYR A 483 1.76 -24.91 9.59
C TYR A 483 0.86 -24.22 10.60
N THR A 484 1.07 -22.92 10.80
CA THR A 484 0.10 -22.07 11.48
C THR A 484 -0.25 -20.86 10.63
N LEU A 485 -1.52 -20.44 10.69
CA LEU A 485 -2.02 -19.21 10.08
C LEU A 485 -2.61 -18.32 11.17
N ALA A 486 -2.02 -17.16 11.40
CA ALA A 486 -2.41 -16.22 12.46
C ALA A 486 -2.47 -16.86 13.87
N GLY A 487 -1.61 -17.85 14.13
CA GLY A 487 -1.53 -18.58 15.40
C GLY A 487 -2.37 -19.86 15.45
N ASP A 488 -3.36 -20.04 14.55
CA ASP A 488 -4.16 -21.26 14.47
C ASP A 488 -3.42 -22.35 13.68
N GLU A 489 -3.37 -23.57 14.23
CA GLU A 489 -2.73 -24.71 13.57
C GLU A 489 -3.58 -25.26 12.43
N ILE A 490 -2.92 -25.57 11.30
CA ILE A 490 -3.56 -26.12 10.11
C ILE A 490 -3.51 -27.65 10.16
N ASP A 491 -4.67 -28.30 9.99
CA ASP A 491 -4.84 -29.76 9.95
C ASP A 491 -4.36 -30.37 8.61
N TYR A 492 -3.11 -30.09 8.25
CA TYR A 492 -2.41 -30.69 7.11
C TYR A 492 -0.92 -30.81 7.44
N HIS A 493 -0.45 -32.04 7.59
CA HIS A 493 0.91 -32.34 8.02
C HIS A 493 1.62 -33.24 7.01
N PRO A 494 2.28 -32.70 5.97
CA PRO A 494 3.07 -33.53 5.06
C PRO A 494 4.24 -34.15 5.81
N VAL A 495 4.54 -35.40 5.45
CA VAL A 495 5.58 -36.21 6.09
C VAL A 495 6.50 -36.77 5.00
N GLU A 496 7.79 -36.52 5.12
CA GLU A 496 8.83 -37.07 4.26
C GLU A 496 9.70 -38.04 5.07
N THR A 497 10.27 -39.05 4.43
CA THR A 497 11.17 -40.01 5.08
C THR A 497 12.49 -40.16 4.32
N TYR A 498 13.60 -40.12 5.04
CA TYR A 498 14.95 -40.22 4.50
C TYR A 498 15.64 -41.47 5.04
N ASP A 499 16.18 -42.29 4.14
CA ASP A 499 16.91 -43.52 4.47
C ASP A 499 18.45 -43.33 4.38
N VAL A 500 18.92 -42.14 3.98
CA VAL A 500 20.36 -41.80 3.84
C VAL A 500 20.66 -40.39 4.33
N SER A 501 21.82 -40.23 4.97
CA SER A 501 22.33 -38.92 5.42
C SER A 501 22.87 -38.14 4.22
N GLY A 502 22.75 -36.82 4.25
CA GLY A 502 23.27 -35.92 3.23
C GLY A 502 22.25 -34.87 2.79
N LYS A 503 22.50 -34.26 1.63
CA LYS A 503 21.70 -33.15 1.13
C LYS A 503 20.45 -33.61 0.40
N HIS A 504 19.30 -33.08 0.79
CA HIS A 504 17.98 -33.36 0.21
C HIS A 504 17.21 -32.06 -0.03
N ILE A 505 16.17 -32.11 -0.87
CA ILE A 505 15.24 -30.99 -1.09
C ILE A 505 13.86 -31.42 -0.61
N LEU A 506 13.25 -30.62 0.25
CA LEU A 506 11.86 -30.75 0.66
C LEU A 506 11.03 -29.67 -0.04
N SER A 507 10.08 -30.08 -0.87
CA SER A 507 9.18 -29.19 -1.61
C SER A 507 7.79 -29.19 -0.97
N LEU A 508 7.31 -28.00 -0.63
CA LEU A 508 6.03 -27.79 0.04
C LEU A 508 5.13 -26.93 -0.82
N HIS A 509 3.88 -27.34 -0.91
CA HIS A 509 2.82 -26.57 -1.56
C HIS A 509 1.54 -26.64 -0.72
N TYR A 510 0.93 -25.49 -0.46
CA TYR A 510 -0.30 -25.43 0.33
C TYR A 510 -1.21 -24.28 -0.12
N TYR A 511 -2.50 -24.59 -0.32
CA TYR A 511 -3.52 -23.57 -0.63
C TYR A 511 -4.09 -22.97 0.66
N ILE A 512 -3.97 -21.65 0.80
CA ILE A 512 -4.46 -20.91 1.96
C ILE A 512 -5.90 -20.46 1.68
N GLY A 513 -6.87 -21.16 2.27
CA GLY A 513 -8.30 -20.83 2.18
C GLY A 513 -8.79 -19.85 3.25
N ASP A 514 -10.02 -19.34 3.08
CA ASP A 514 -10.77 -18.56 4.08
C ASP A 514 -10.11 -17.27 4.62
N VAL A 515 -9.25 -16.65 3.81
CA VAL A 515 -8.70 -15.33 4.13
C VAL A 515 -9.76 -14.24 3.99
N LYS A 516 -9.84 -13.34 4.98
CA LYS A 516 -10.72 -12.18 5.00
C LYS A 516 -10.05 -11.03 4.27
N ALA A 517 -10.83 -10.17 3.63
CA ALA A 517 -10.32 -8.92 3.07
C ALA A 517 -9.78 -8.00 4.18
N ASN A 518 -8.84 -7.12 3.84
CA ASN A 518 -8.25 -6.13 4.75
C ASN A 518 -7.69 -6.73 6.05
N THR A 519 -7.02 -7.87 5.96
CA THR A 519 -6.49 -8.59 7.13
C THR A 519 -5.02 -8.95 6.93
N VAL A 520 -4.22 -8.80 7.98
CA VAL A 520 -2.82 -9.25 8.00
C VAL A 520 -2.76 -10.64 8.61
N TYR A 521 -2.08 -11.55 7.93
CA TYR A 521 -1.85 -12.92 8.35
C TYR A 521 -0.37 -13.17 8.58
N LEU A 522 -0.07 -14.02 9.56
CA LEU A 522 1.27 -14.57 9.78
C LEU A 522 1.21 -16.07 9.46
N PHE A 523 1.95 -16.51 8.45
CA PHE A 523 2.07 -17.92 8.10
C PHE A 523 3.42 -18.45 8.55
N VAL A 524 3.43 -19.50 9.39
CA VAL A 524 4.66 -20.09 9.93
C VAL A 524 4.77 -21.55 9.53
N ILE A 525 5.95 -21.95 9.05
CA ILE A 525 6.30 -23.34 8.73
C ILE A 525 7.15 -23.89 9.87
N PHE A 526 6.78 -25.06 10.39
CA PHE A 526 7.53 -25.79 11.40
C PHE A 526 7.99 -27.13 10.85
N LEU A 527 9.21 -27.53 11.22
CA LEU A 527 9.74 -28.88 10.97
C LEU A 527 9.92 -29.63 12.30
N THR A 528 9.60 -30.92 12.27
CA THR A 528 9.90 -31.87 13.34
C THR A 528 10.65 -33.05 12.75
N ALA A 529 11.87 -33.29 13.20
CA ALA A 529 12.67 -34.45 12.79
C ALA A 529 12.56 -35.57 13.84
N ALA A 530 12.42 -36.82 13.40
CA ALA A 530 12.45 -38.01 14.25
C ALA A 530 13.37 -39.07 13.66
N GLY A 531 14.28 -39.65 14.45
CA GLY A 531 15.26 -40.63 13.98
C GLY A 531 16.55 -40.00 13.41
N GLY A 532 16.82 -38.74 13.75
CA GLY A 532 17.97 -37.97 13.28
C GLY A 532 17.83 -36.48 13.53
N ALA A 533 18.82 -35.71 13.09
CA ALA A 533 18.80 -34.24 13.07
C ALA A 533 18.92 -33.74 11.63
N LEU A 534 18.41 -32.54 11.35
CA LEU A 534 18.60 -31.86 10.07
C LEU A 534 19.07 -30.43 10.26
N TYR A 535 19.81 -29.94 9.27
CA TYR A 535 20.38 -28.61 9.22
C TYR A 535 19.96 -27.91 7.93
N LEU A 536 19.63 -26.63 8.01
CA LEU A 536 19.45 -25.75 6.85
C LEU A 536 20.47 -24.63 6.95
N ASP A 537 21.35 -24.50 5.97
CA ASP A 537 22.35 -23.43 5.92
C ASP A 537 21.70 -22.09 5.55
N THR A 538 22.42 -20.98 5.65
CA THR A 538 21.95 -19.66 5.22
C THR A 538 21.52 -19.67 3.75
N ASN A 539 20.41 -19.00 3.43
CA ASN A 539 19.79 -18.93 2.10
C ASN A 539 19.38 -20.30 1.50
N CYS A 540 19.16 -21.33 2.33
CA CYS A 540 18.70 -22.65 1.89
C CYS A 540 17.18 -22.85 1.96
N ILE A 541 16.44 -21.84 2.42
CA ILE A 541 14.97 -21.80 2.36
C ILE A 541 14.57 -20.77 1.32
N ASN A 542 13.73 -21.17 0.37
CA ASN A 542 13.06 -20.26 -0.55
C ASN A 542 11.56 -20.51 -0.44
N ALA A 543 10.85 -19.61 0.23
CA ALA A 543 9.41 -19.71 0.41
C ALA A 543 8.71 -18.47 -0.16
N VAL A 544 7.59 -18.68 -0.84
CA VAL A 544 6.80 -17.65 -1.50
C VAL A 544 5.33 -17.89 -1.18
N ILE A 545 4.64 -16.85 -0.69
CA ILE A 545 3.17 -16.79 -0.70
C ILE A 545 2.76 -15.93 -1.87
N GLU A 546 1.87 -16.45 -2.71
CA GLU A 546 1.34 -15.74 -3.86
C GLU A 546 -0.18 -15.79 -3.91
N GLY A 547 -0.79 -14.75 -4.46
CA GLY A 547 -2.23 -14.72 -4.65
C GLY A 547 -2.72 -13.42 -5.28
N MET A 548 -3.89 -13.49 -5.89
CA MET A 548 -4.60 -12.33 -6.43
C MET A 548 -5.40 -11.67 -5.31
N GLY A 549 -5.32 -10.34 -5.19
CA GLY A 549 -5.99 -9.58 -4.12
C GLY A 549 -5.20 -9.47 -2.80
N LEU A 550 -3.94 -9.90 -2.79
CA LEU A 550 -3.01 -9.56 -1.71
C LEU A 550 -2.51 -8.11 -1.88
N ALA A 551 -2.23 -7.42 -0.78
CA ALA A 551 -1.62 -6.10 -0.83
C ALA A 551 -0.12 -6.22 -1.14
N GLY A 552 0.47 -5.28 -1.89
CA GLY A 552 1.91 -5.25 -2.11
C GLY A 552 2.69 -4.95 -0.81
N THR A 553 3.90 -5.52 -0.67
CA THR A 553 4.78 -5.21 0.47
C THR A 553 5.33 -3.79 0.36
N GLY A 554 4.90 -2.90 1.26
CA GLY A 554 5.65 -1.68 1.55
C GLY A 554 7.03 -2.00 2.15
N LYS A 555 7.99 -1.06 2.05
CA LYS A 555 9.26 -1.13 2.80
C LYS A 555 8.97 -1.30 4.29
N TRP A 556 9.81 -2.09 4.96
CA TRP A 556 9.76 -2.44 6.38
C TRP A 556 9.33 -1.25 7.26
N ASP A 557 8.33 -1.47 8.10
CA ASP A 557 7.65 -0.47 8.94
C ASP A 557 8.40 -0.15 10.25
N GLY A 558 9.65 -0.60 10.37
CA GLY A 558 10.49 -0.37 11.55
C GLY A 558 10.02 -1.09 12.82
N THR A 559 9.01 -1.98 12.74
CA THR A 559 8.43 -2.63 13.92
C THR A 559 8.95 -4.06 14.04
N ILE A 560 9.54 -4.38 15.20
CA ILE A 560 9.94 -5.74 15.57
C ILE A 560 8.92 -6.24 16.60
N ASN A 561 8.19 -7.30 16.27
CA ASN A 561 7.36 -8.02 17.22
C ASN A 561 8.14 -9.25 17.71
N ALA A 562 8.49 -9.26 18.99
CA ALA A 562 9.01 -10.44 19.67
C ALA A 562 7.90 -10.96 20.61
N GLU A 563 7.59 -12.25 20.50
CA GLU A 563 6.67 -12.94 21.40
C GLU A 563 7.44 -14.08 22.07
N GLU A 564 7.30 -14.20 23.39
CA GLU A 564 7.91 -15.25 24.19
C GLU A 564 6.81 -16.00 24.96
N GLU A 565 6.87 -17.34 24.95
CA GLU A 565 5.95 -18.19 25.69
C GLU A 565 6.73 -19.04 26.71
N PHE A 566 6.45 -18.84 28.00
CA PHE A 566 7.11 -19.57 29.09
C PHE A 566 6.22 -20.70 29.63
N ILE A 567 6.73 -21.93 29.65
CA ILE A 567 6.05 -23.05 30.33
C ILE A 567 6.44 -22.98 31.82
N GLY A 568 5.49 -22.66 32.68
CA GLY A 568 5.75 -22.48 34.12
C GLY A 568 6.33 -23.73 34.78
N PHE A 569 7.46 -23.58 35.48
CA PHE A 569 8.01 -24.61 36.37
C PHE A 569 7.62 -24.34 37.83
N SER A 570 7.26 -25.40 38.56
CA SER A 570 6.92 -25.34 39.98
C SER A 570 8.18 -25.44 40.83
N MET A 571 8.56 -24.36 41.52
CA MET A 571 9.49 -24.40 42.65
C MET A 571 8.71 -24.23 43.94
N GLY A 572 8.81 -25.22 44.83
CA GLY A 572 8.06 -25.27 46.08
C GLY A 572 8.17 -23.98 46.91
N SER A 573 7.00 -23.43 47.25
CA SER A 573 6.73 -22.49 48.35
C SER A 573 7.46 -21.14 48.39
N VAL A 574 8.13 -20.68 47.34
CA VAL A 574 8.71 -19.33 47.28
C VAL A 574 8.04 -18.52 46.17
N ILE A 575 7.34 -17.44 46.56
CA ILE A 575 6.78 -16.45 45.63
C ILE A 575 7.90 -15.45 45.31
N GLY A 576 8.53 -15.60 44.16
CA GLY A 576 9.38 -14.55 43.57
C GLY A 576 8.55 -13.62 42.69
N GLN A 577 8.82 -12.32 42.72
CA GLN A 577 8.28 -11.37 41.73
C GLN A 577 9.03 -11.57 40.42
N LEU A 578 8.28 -11.78 39.33
CA LEU A 578 8.81 -11.67 37.97
C LEU A 578 8.85 -10.19 37.62
N THR A 579 10.03 -9.69 37.23
CA THR A 579 10.19 -8.34 36.70
C THR A 579 10.80 -8.49 35.31
N ASP A 580 10.10 -8.00 34.30
CA ASP A 580 10.56 -7.97 32.92
C ASP A 580 10.99 -6.53 32.58
N GLU A 581 12.07 -6.37 31.83
CA GLU A 581 12.64 -5.07 31.46
C GLU A 581 13.17 -5.08 30.02
N ALA A 582 12.43 -4.41 29.12
CA ALA A 582 12.89 -4.16 27.76
C ALA A 582 13.77 -2.90 27.72
N LYS A 583 15.01 -3.03 27.21
CA LYS A 583 15.92 -1.90 26.99
C LYS A 583 16.25 -1.75 25.52
N THR A 584 16.14 -0.53 25.00
CA THR A 584 16.67 -0.15 23.70
C THR A 584 18.07 0.43 23.88
N ALA A 585 19.07 -0.13 23.20
CA ALA A 585 20.44 0.38 23.21
C ALA A 585 21.02 0.33 21.78
N LEU A 586 21.76 1.37 21.39
CA LEU A 586 22.69 1.24 20.26
C LEU A 586 23.87 0.40 20.75
N LEU A 587 23.93 -0.85 20.32
CA LEU A 587 24.99 -1.78 20.68
C LEU A 587 26.10 -1.76 19.63
N THR A 588 27.36 -1.72 20.10
CA THR A 588 28.54 -1.93 19.26
C THR A 588 28.52 -3.38 18.74
N PRO A 589 28.67 -3.64 17.43
CA PRO A 589 28.64 -4.99 16.89
C PRO A 589 29.71 -5.88 17.54
N VAL A 590 29.31 -7.01 18.10
CA VAL A 590 30.20 -8.07 18.60
C VAL A 590 30.13 -9.27 17.63
N PRO A 591 31.20 -10.10 17.49
CA PRO A 591 31.28 -11.17 16.49
C PRO A 591 30.24 -12.29 16.65
N THR A 592 29.59 -12.37 17.80
CA THR A 592 28.45 -13.23 18.06
C THR A 592 27.18 -12.44 17.77
N GLY A 593 26.37 -12.92 16.82
CA GLY A 593 25.00 -12.44 16.61
C GLY A 593 24.12 -12.67 17.85
N ALA A 594 22.81 -12.43 17.70
CA ALA A 594 21.85 -12.51 18.80
C ALA A 594 22.11 -13.70 19.73
N SER A 595 22.42 -13.42 20.99
CA SER A 595 22.72 -14.41 22.02
C SER A 595 21.73 -14.25 23.15
N ASP A 596 21.16 -15.37 23.57
CA ASP A 596 20.32 -15.49 24.75
C ASP A 596 21.12 -16.21 25.86
N ALA A 597 21.05 -15.72 27.09
CA ALA A 597 21.80 -16.26 28.22
C ALA A 597 21.00 -16.15 29.52
N ILE A 598 20.55 -17.31 30.01
CA ILE A 598 19.91 -17.43 31.32
C ILE A 598 21.00 -17.66 32.37
N SER A 599 21.09 -16.77 33.36
CA SER A 599 22.03 -16.92 34.48
C SER A 599 21.32 -17.09 35.83
N PHE A 600 21.92 -17.91 36.70
CA PHE A 600 21.42 -18.16 38.05
C PHE A 600 22.41 -17.58 39.07
N ASP A 601 21.99 -16.57 39.83
CA ASP A 601 22.77 -16.07 40.97
C ASP A 601 22.27 -16.70 42.28
N MET A 602 23.10 -17.57 42.86
CA MET A 602 22.84 -18.26 44.14
C MET A 602 23.30 -17.45 45.38
N ALA A 603 23.60 -16.16 45.25
CA ALA A 603 24.18 -15.38 46.35
C ALA A 603 23.20 -14.77 47.37
N SER A 604 21.87 -14.90 47.21
CA SER A 604 20.94 -14.39 48.23
C SER A 604 19.67 -15.23 48.42
N VAL A 605 19.11 -15.21 49.63
CA VAL A 605 17.91 -15.97 50.07
C VAL A 605 16.62 -15.52 49.34
N LEU A 606 16.73 -14.61 48.38
CA LEU A 606 15.73 -14.27 47.38
C LEU A 606 16.40 -14.39 46.01
N GLY A 607 16.30 -15.56 45.37
CA GLY A 607 16.84 -15.78 44.04
C GLY A 607 16.13 -14.89 43.01
N SER A 608 16.84 -13.95 42.42
CA SER A 608 16.38 -13.18 41.26
C SER A 608 16.74 -13.92 39.98
N PHE A 609 15.78 -13.99 39.06
CA PHE A 609 16.01 -14.45 37.69
C PHE A 609 16.31 -13.23 36.83
N THR A 610 17.32 -13.34 35.97
CA THR A 610 17.64 -12.28 35.00
C THR A 610 17.86 -12.96 33.66
N ASP A 611 16.95 -12.64 32.74
CA ASP A 611 17.01 -13.01 31.33
C ASP A 611 17.45 -11.80 30.53
N SER A 612 18.27 -12.00 29.50
CA SER A 612 18.80 -10.91 28.68
C SER A 612 18.87 -11.32 27.21
N THR A 613 17.92 -10.80 26.42
CA THR A 613 17.93 -10.92 24.96
C THR A 613 18.63 -9.72 24.33
N ASN A 614 19.65 -9.96 23.50
CA ASN A 614 20.35 -8.90 22.74
C ASN A 614 20.10 -9.05 21.24
N ILE A 615 19.52 -8.01 20.61
CA ILE A 615 19.33 -7.94 19.16
C ILE A 615 20.34 -6.94 18.58
N GLY A 616 21.30 -7.43 17.81
CA GLY A 616 22.22 -6.59 17.04
C GLY A 616 21.69 -6.35 15.63
N ILE A 617 21.49 -5.10 15.25
CA ILE A 617 21.19 -4.73 13.86
C ILE A 617 22.49 -4.77 13.05
N VAL A 618 22.56 -5.62 12.03
CA VAL A 618 23.64 -5.59 11.04
C VAL A 618 23.16 -4.78 9.84
N VAL A 619 23.49 -3.48 9.82
CA VAL A 619 23.30 -2.62 8.65
C VAL A 619 24.31 -3.04 7.58
N ARG A 620 23.85 -3.56 6.43
CA ARG A 620 24.75 -4.16 5.42
C ARG A 620 25.29 -3.22 4.34
N TYR A 621 24.80 -1.99 4.17
CA TYR A 621 25.37 -1.06 3.19
C TYR A 621 24.93 0.40 3.39
N PHE A 622 25.85 1.33 3.12
CA PHE A 622 25.60 2.75 2.86
C PHE A 622 25.98 3.04 1.40
N ILE A 623 25.17 3.82 0.69
CA ILE A 623 25.59 4.51 -0.55
C ILE A 623 25.81 5.97 -0.15
N LEU A 624 27.06 6.44 -0.19
CA LEU A 624 27.40 7.84 0.09
C LEU A 624 27.60 8.55 -1.25
N SER A 625 26.74 9.52 -1.56
CA SER A 625 26.92 10.42 -2.71
C SER A 625 27.77 11.62 -2.30
N ASP A 626 28.72 12.02 -3.15
CA ASP A 626 29.77 13.05 -2.98
C ASP A 626 29.26 14.50 -2.78
N THR A 627 27.99 14.71 -2.45
CA THR A 627 27.37 16.05 -2.45
C THR A 627 27.43 16.80 -1.11
N GLU A 628 27.77 16.16 0.02
CA GLU A 628 27.66 16.79 1.36
C GLU A 628 28.93 16.72 2.24
N GLY A 629 30.10 16.49 1.64
CA GLY A 629 31.35 16.42 2.40
C GLY A 629 31.52 15.12 3.18
N LYS A 630 32.75 14.84 3.63
CA LYS A 630 33.10 13.57 4.29
C LYS A 630 32.31 13.42 5.60
N PRO A 631 31.54 12.33 5.81
CA PRO A 631 30.82 12.10 7.06
C PRO A 631 31.80 11.92 8.22
N ASP A 632 31.36 12.15 9.46
CA ASP A 632 32.11 11.79 10.66
C ASP A 632 32.04 10.26 10.87
N TYR A 633 33.19 9.60 11.00
CA TYR A 633 33.29 8.14 11.21
C TYR A 633 34.29 7.78 12.31
N SER A 634 34.08 6.63 12.94
CA SER A 634 34.98 6.12 13.99
C SER A 634 36.24 5.52 13.38
N SER A 635 37.37 6.21 13.54
CA SER A 635 38.70 5.77 13.09
C SER A 635 39.21 4.48 13.76
N THR A 636 38.49 3.95 14.75
CA THR A 636 38.74 2.66 15.41
C THR A 636 38.30 1.46 14.57
N TYR A 637 37.31 1.63 13.68
CA TYR A 637 36.72 0.55 12.89
C TYR A 637 36.83 0.76 11.39
N ILE A 638 36.91 2.03 10.96
CA ILE A 638 36.90 2.43 9.56
C ILE A 638 38.07 3.36 9.26
N THR A 639 38.81 3.05 8.21
CA THR A 639 39.91 3.86 7.66
C THR A 639 39.62 4.26 6.21
N THR A 640 40.46 5.10 5.62
CA THR A 640 40.41 5.43 4.19
C THR A 640 41.64 4.87 3.49
N ASN A 641 41.44 4.22 2.34
CA ASN A 641 42.54 3.69 1.52
C ASN A 641 43.19 4.80 0.67
N SER A 642 44.17 4.45 -0.17
CA SER A 642 44.88 5.40 -1.05
C SER A 642 43.98 6.13 -2.05
N ASP A 643 42.77 5.62 -2.28
CA ASP A 643 41.78 6.16 -3.22
C ASP A 643 40.63 6.89 -2.47
N ASP A 644 40.84 7.22 -1.18
CA ASP A 644 39.89 7.93 -0.33
C ASP A 644 38.57 7.16 -0.05
N ALA A 645 38.54 5.85 -0.31
CA ALA A 645 37.40 4.97 -0.04
C ALA A 645 37.44 4.37 1.37
N PHE A 646 36.28 4.21 2.00
CA PHE A 646 36.13 3.63 3.33
C PHE A 646 36.50 2.12 3.34
N ALA A 647 37.36 1.72 4.26
CA ALA A 647 37.80 0.35 4.46
C ALA A 647 37.68 -0.07 5.94
N LEU A 648 37.26 -1.32 6.18
CA LEU A 648 37.19 -1.92 7.51
C LEU A 648 38.58 -2.33 8.00
N GLN A 649 38.88 -2.05 9.27
CA GLN A 649 40.18 -2.35 9.88
C GLN A 649 40.20 -3.81 10.41
N THR A 650 41.07 -4.68 9.89
CA THR A 650 40.94 -6.15 10.05
C THR A 650 42.09 -6.91 10.76
N GLN A 651 43.16 -6.26 11.27
CA GLN A 651 44.23 -6.95 12.02
C GLN A 651 44.77 -6.16 13.24
N PHE A 652 45.12 -6.89 14.32
CA PHE A 652 45.64 -6.37 15.59
C PHE A 652 46.90 -7.16 16.03
N ASN A 653 47.95 -6.51 16.53
CA ASN A 653 49.18 -7.19 16.99
C ASN A 653 49.45 -6.95 18.48
N VAL A 654 50.05 -7.93 19.17
CA VAL A 654 50.18 -7.99 20.65
C VAL A 654 51.64 -7.80 21.07
N GLU A 655 51.93 -6.84 21.96
CA GLU A 655 53.18 -6.81 22.72
C GLU A 655 52.89 -6.71 24.23
N SER A 656 53.56 -7.56 25.02
CA SER A 656 53.47 -7.64 26.48
C SER A 656 54.84 -7.27 27.09
N ASN A 657 54.84 -6.49 28.18
CA ASN A 657 56.02 -6.26 29.00
C ASN A 657 55.74 -6.61 30.48
N PRO A 658 56.59 -7.43 31.13
CA PRO A 658 56.33 -7.89 32.50
C PRO A 658 56.67 -6.84 33.57
N GLY A 659 55.83 -6.76 34.61
CA GLY A 659 56.04 -5.96 35.82
C GLY A 659 55.81 -6.78 37.09
N THR A 660 56.63 -6.55 38.13
CA THR A 660 56.59 -7.31 39.40
C THR A 660 55.80 -6.57 40.48
N VAL A 661 54.97 -7.30 41.22
CA VAL A 661 54.34 -6.84 42.47
C VAL A 661 54.64 -7.88 43.58
N ASP A 662 54.81 -7.41 44.82
CA ASP A 662 55.49 -8.10 45.93
C ASP A 662 54.92 -9.45 46.41
N THR A 663 53.87 -10.00 45.79
CA THR A 663 53.45 -11.40 46.00
C THR A 663 52.74 -11.99 44.77
N GLY A 664 53.42 -12.09 43.61
CA GLY A 664 52.97 -12.88 42.46
C GLY A 664 53.20 -12.21 41.09
N GLN A 665 53.18 -13.00 40.01
CA GLN A 665 53.13 -12.47 38.63
C GLN A 665 51.72 -11.96 38.32
N LEU A 666 51.64 -10.71 37.84
CA LEU A 666 50.42 -10.10 37.32
C LEU A 666 50.64 -9.85 35.82
N ASP A 667 49.92 -10.57 34.96
CA ASP A 667 49.79 -10.20 33.56
C ASP A 667 48.70 -9.13 33.45
N VAL A 668 49.11 -7.89 33.19
CA VAL A 668 48.18 -6.79 32.87
C VAL A 668 48.09 -6.69 31.35
N LEU A 669 46.92 -7.01 30.81
CA LEU A 669 46.60 -6.89 29.39
C LEU A 669 45.97 -5.51 29.14
N GLU A 670 46.76 -4.54 28.68
CA GLU A 670 46.24 -3.29 28.11
C GLU A 670 46.39 -3.32 26.59
N ILE A 671 45.26 -3.28 25.88
CA ILE A 671 45.19 -3.38 24.41
C ILE A 671 45.03 -1.97 23.82
N TYR A 672 46.01 -1.51 23.05
CA TYR A 672 45.93 -0.32 22.19
C TYR A 672 46.38 -0.72 20.78
N SER A 673 45.68 -0.29 19.73
CA SER A 673 45.95 -0.76 18.35
C SER A 673 46.06 0.35 17.30
N ALA A 674 47.05 0.17 16.40
CA ALA A 674 47.25 0.86 15.12
C ALA A 674 48.04 -0.05 14.13
N TYR A 675 47.44 -0.33 12.95
CA TYR A 675 47.88 -0.70 11.55
C TYR A 675 49.16 -1.54 11.23
N PRO A 676 49.38 -2.12 10.00
CA PRO A 676 48.75 -1.89 8.65
C PRO A 676 48.48 -3.11 7.66
N GLU A 677 47.81 -2.78 6.53
CA GLU A 677 47.66 -3.38 5.15
C GLU A 677 46.92 -4.73 4.88
N ILE A 678 45.74 -4.75 4.20
CA ILE A 678 45.31 -4.62 2.76
C ILE A 678 45.22 -5.98 2.01
N GLU A 679 43.99 -6.39 1.64
CA GLU A 679 43.71 -7.18 0.42
C GLU A 679 42.48 -6.61 -0.30
N THR A 680 42.65 -6.45 -1.61
CA THR A 680 41.79 -5.78 -2.60
C THR A 680 40.54 -6.61 -2.95
N LEU A 681 39.39 -5.94 -3.12
CA LEU A 681 38.21 -6.50 -3.79
C LEU A 681 38.18 -5.99 -5.24
N GLU A 682 38.39 -6.91 -6.20
CA GLU A 682 38.21 -6.67 -7.63
C GLU A 682 36.72 -6.41 -7.95
N GLU A 683 36.48 -5.39 -8.78
CA GLU A 683 35.19 -5.10 -9.40
C GLU A 683 34.70 -6.29 -10.24
N VAL A 684 33.50 -6.78 -9.95
CA VAL A 684 32.67 -7.49 -10.94
C VAL A 684 31.56 -6.53 -11.33
N SER A 685 31.73 -5.91 -12.49
CA SER A 685 30.71 -5.14 -13.20
C SER A 685 29.54 -6.04 -13.62
N LEU A 686 28.31 -5.63 -13.31
CA LEU A 686 27.10 -6.01 -14.05
C LEU A 686 26.54 -4.79 -14.77
#